data_AF-A0A0G4HJL1-F1
#
_entry.id   AF-A0A0G4HJL1-F1
#
_cell.length_a   1.000
_cell.length_b   1.000
_cell.length_c   1.000
_cell.angle_alpha   90.00
_cell.angle_beta   90.00
_cell.angle_gamma   90.00
#
_symmetry.space_group_name_H-M   'P 1'
#
loop_
_entity.id
_entity.type
_entity.pdbx_description
1 polymer ?
#
loop_
_entity_poly.entity_id
_entity_poly.type
_entity_poly.pdbx_seq_one_letter_code
_entity_poly.pdbx_strand_id
1 'polypeptide(L)'
;MRALQAQKQQSRRSAQSFVMCVRIQRWTVSDLLCSPGSFGVGWVLSVLVKMRRLDVPVPILDLSVCNLKCSDLHMLLSFLPSRTPSSSSGGGGETKGGISNSLEALRCGPRVCRAPLLSVLGLFLQRLKFEGGPGPGGRQKKGEGQWLKTFDLSGNQLRGESLEVLGSVLRLHWLPHLTTLDLSRNPLGPGGLKALSRGIAGGPVLSLQTLRLSDVRAKTEGISVLCEALKAKKTINLESLDLSQNEMGGHGLKHLSAAVTASAVPCLRVLILRDNRLFSDSNLNALSEMLSSEFLPNLEQMDLSENEICPRGASMISSALKTGNLSKLRKIKLVSTLLSGYGVGYLADGLQEGGGPLLQSLDLSGDSHMPCGKGWGNTGLALAKVLRSGRVPRMSALVLRERQDVVGQGVLELCRSLAVSCTPLLSWLELDFREEEGSDGSKEGEAVRRLAGGIREGKLPMLENVHVDVSRAGVSGEAVKDLGLALGSGGVSGLVSLSLIWRETGDEGVGGIAEGLGMGGLPCLRDLSLKMMCGGQEGEACRGLGRVLGSGKIPSLQKFTLGSQLNSGFAFLCEGLSLSLGGEGGAGLSGPASSLSVDLSVWTGLQEEKQGAHGLISCLVKGGFKGLRKIRFVNHLRLDSETGGRLGAAFTSGSACLNQLEEMVFGGSIFGGGARAQEEGMASFLSGMAGGGGRVPSLHTVDMENTALCASGVRALSEVIGKGQVPSLRDLRVRWENVGREGVRAFGSAVSSRYGSTLRNLRVKLQHHALSDEETVEEMKEFGAILSCHSLSGLEGLVFRGTVGIEGMSALAVGLGRGDLASLRFLQIANPLSAERVACLAECLSASKLPSLKQLVFKGTGLKNKGLTALVDVLRKCDDPPPLEELNLEGNEIGDQGAAALTSLLGSGHIPSLTLVSLRNNDRGIMSASSSGMENPGVVYDLLPEAFPDIVEIQKIS
;
A
#
# COMPACT_ATOMS: atom_id res chain seq x y z
N MET A 1 26.15 -25.25 47.77
CA MET A 1 26.61 -25.30 46.36
C MET A 1 25.84 -26.33 45.52
N ARG A 2 25.88 -27.65 45.84
CA ARG A 2 25.15 -28.69 45.07
C ARG A 2 23.61 -28.51 45.08
N ALA A 3 23.02 -28.14 46.21
CA ALA A 3 21.59 -27.82 46.30
C ALA A 3 21.20 -26.60 45.44
N LEU A 4 22.09 -25.61 45.35
CA LEU A 4 21.92 -24.40 44.54
C LEU A 4 22.04 -24.69 43.03
N GLN A 5 22.90 -25.65 42.65
CA GLN A 5 22.98 -26.16 41.27
C GLN A 5 21.74 -26.98 40.91
N ALA A 6 21.27 -27.87 41.79
CA ALA A 6 20.05 -28.66 41.58
C ALA A 6 18.82 -27.76 41.43
N GLN A 7 18.68 -26.72 42.26
CA GLN A 7 17.57 -25.76 42.18
C GLN A 7 17.63 -24.91 40.90
N LYS A 8 18.82 -24.50 40.44
CA LYS A 8 19.01 -23.85 39.13
C LYS A 8 18.63 -24.77 37.97
N GLN A 9 18.94 -26.06 38.05
CA GLN A 9 18.68 -27.04 37.01
C GLN A 9 17.19 -27.43 36.95
N GLN A 10 16.52 -27.52 38.10
CA GLN A 10 15.07 -27.68 38.23
C GLN A 10 14.33 -26.47 37.62
N SER A 11 14.72 -25.24 38.00
CA SER A 11 14.14 -24.00 37.45
C SER A 11 14.29 -23.91 35.92
N ARG A 12 15.44 -24.36 35.39
CA ARG A 12 15.69 -24.39 33.95
C ARG A 12 14.80 -25.39 33.23
N ARG A 13 14.59 -26.58 33.80
CA ARG A 13 13.65 -27.59 33.27
C ARG A 13 12.20 -27.11 33.28
N SER A 14 11.75 -26.47 34.36
CA SER A 14 10.39 -25.93 34.46
C SER A 14 10.13 -24.80 33.45
N ALA A 15 11.10 -23.89 33.26
CA ALA A 15 11.00 -22.82 32.26
C ALA A 15 11.01 -23.36 30.82
N GLN A 16 11.84 -24.36 30.52
CA GLN A 16 11.83 -25.04 29.22
C GLN A 16 10.52 -25.80 28.96
N SER A 17 9.95 -26.44 29.99
CA SER A 17 8.66 -27.13 29.88
C SER A 17 7.51 -26.17 29.60
N PHE A 18 7.50 -24.98 30.21
CA PHE A 18 6.52 -23.93 29.94
C PHE A 18 6.61 -23.43 28.49
N VAL A 19 7.82 -23.23 27.96
CA VAL A 19 8.04 -22.79 26.57
C VAL A 19 7.65 -23.87 25.55
N MET A 20 7.94 -25.15 25.84
CA MET A 20 7.51 -26.28 25.01
C MET A 20 5.98 -26.39 24.92
N CYS A 21 5.25 -26.07 26.00
CA CYS A 21 3.79 -26.02 26.01
C CYS A 21 3.21 -24.81 25.25
N VAL A 22 3.91 -23.68 25.18
CA VAL A 22 3.38 -22.42 24.62
C VAL A 22 3.70 -22.23 23.12
N ARG A 23 4.53 -23.08 22.49
CA ARG A 23 4.90 -22.98 21.04
C ARG A 23 5.22 -21.54 20.60
N ILE A 24 6.17 -20.89 21.29
CA ILE A 24 6.64 -19.53 20.98
C ILE A 24 7.18 -19.51 19.53
N GLN A 25 6.50 -18.77 18.64
CA GLN A 25 6.89 -18.57 17.24
C GLN A 25 8.04 -17.55 17.14
N ARG A 26 8.72 -17.48 15.97
CA ARG A 26 9.88 -16.60 15.74
C ARG A 26 9.62 -15.11 16.03
N TRP A 27 8.37 -14.66 15.96
CA TRP A 27 7.96 -13.25 16.13
C TRP A 27 7.33 -12.96 17.49
N THR A 28 7.05 -14.00 18.28
CA THR A 28 6.24 -13.88 19.49
C THR A 28 6.87 -12.94 20.53
N VAL A 29 8.20 -12.87 20.61
CA VAL A 29 8.87 -11.92 21.51
C VAL A 29 8.64 -10.47 21.04
N SER A 30 8.71 -10.21 19.73
CA SER A 30 8.40 -8.89 19.15
C SER A 30 6.94 -8.50 19.41
N ASP A 31 5.99 -9.41 19.18
CA ASP A 31 4.55 -9.17 19.36
C ASP A 31 4.20 -8.87 20.83
N LEU A 32 4.81 -9.61 21.77
CA LEU A 32 4.65 -9.39 23.20
C LEU A 32 5.29 -8.07 23.64
N LEU A 33 6.44 -7.69 23.08
CA LEU A 33 7.12 -6.43 23.39
C LEU A 33 6.42 -5.20 22.79
N CYS A 34 5.64 -5.35 21.71
CA CYS A 34 4.89 -4.22 21.13
C CYS A 34 3.49 -4.03 21.74
N SER A 35 3.02 -4.97 22.58
CA SER A 35 1.68 -4.94 23.17
C SER A 35 1.70 -4.46 24.64
N PRO A 36 0.99 -3.39 25.04
CA PRO A 36 1.03 -2.85 26.40
C PRO A 36 0.65 -3.87 27.50
N GLY A 37 -0.33 -4.72 27.22
CA GLY A 37 -0.82 -5.74 28.18
C GLY A 37 0.09 -6.96 28.34
N SER A 38 1.07 -7.13 27.46
CA SER A 38 1.97 -8.29 27.45
C SER A 38 3.45 -7.92 27.39
N PHE A 39 3.79 -6.63 27.44
CA PHE A 39 5.16 -6.11 27.52
C PHE A 39 5.95 -6.73 28.67
N GLY A 40 5.35 -6.82 29.86
CA GLY A 40 5.99 -7.44 31.02
C GLY A 40 6.35 -8.91 30.78
N VAL A 41 5.50 -9.65 30.07
CA VAL A 41 5.77 -11.04 29.68
C VAL A 41 6.89 -11.11 28.64
N GLY A 42 6.84 -10.27 27.59
CA GLY A 42 7.91 -10.16 26.60
C GLY A 42 9.26 -9.78 27.20
N TRP A 43 9.25 -8.89 28.21
CA TRP A 43 10.43 -8.48 28.95
C TRP A 43 10.99 -9.62 29.82
N VAL A 44 10.14 -10.30 30.61
CA VAL A 44 10.57 -11.46 31.41
C VAL A 44 11.17 -12.55 30.52
N LEU A 45 10.58 -12.80 29.36
CA LEU A 45 11.15 -13.73 28.37
C LEU A 45 12.54 -13.27 27.91
N SER A 46 12.71 -11.98 27.60
CA SER A 46 14.00 -11.41 27.20
C SER A 46 15.07 -11.52 28.30
N VAL A 47 14.68 -11.33 29.57
CA VAL A 47 15.56 -11.51 30.73
C VAL A 47 15.94 -12.99 30.92
N LEU A 48 14.99 -13.91 30.78
CA LEU A 48 15.26 -15.35 30.89
C LEU A 48 16.19 -15.86 29.79
N VAL A 49 16.09 -15.30 28.58
CA VAL A 49 17.02 -15.53 27.46
C VAL A 49 18.43 -15.02 27.82
N LYS A 50 18.56 -13.78 28.30
CA LYS A 50 19.85 -13.22 28.75
C LYS A 50 20.51 -14.05 29.85
N MET A 51 19.70 -14.52 30.81
CA MET A 51 20.16 -15.32 31.95
C MET A 51 20.46 -16.79 31.59
N ARG A 52 20.36 -17.18 30.31
CA ARG A 52 20.56 -18.56 29.81
C ARG A 52 19.64 -19.58 30.47
N ARG A 53 18.45 -19.13 30.93
CA ARG A 53 17.41 -19.98 31.52
C ARG A 53 16.37 -20.41 30.50
N LEU A 54 16.29 -19.69 29.38
CA LEU A 54 15.46 -19.97 28.21
C LEU A 54 16.37 -20.02 26.97
N ASP A 55 16.26 -21.07 26.18
CA ASP A 55 16.89 -21.16 24.85
C ASP A 55 15.82 -20.89 23.80
N VAL A 56 15.45 -19.61 23.63
CA VAL A 56 14.52 -19.16 22.58
C VAL A 56 15.32 -18.38 21.55
N PRO A 57 15.33 -18.80 20.27
CA PRO A 57 15.98 -18.03 19.22
C PRO A 57 15.22 -16.72 19.04
N VAL A 58 15.87 -15.59 19.31
CA VAL A 58 15.37 -14.24 18.95
C VAL A 58 16.27 -13.66 17.84
N PRO A 59 16.33 -14.29 16.64
CA PRO A 59 17.18 -13.81 15.56
C PRO A 59 16.66 -12.49 14.98
N ILE A 60 15.37 -12.18 15.15
CA ILE A 60 14.71 -11.00 14.59
C ILE A 60 14.00 -10.26 15.72
N LEU A 61 14.30 -8.97 15.85
CA LEU A 61 13.57 -8.05 16.72
C LEU A 61 12.91 -6.98 15.85
N ASP A 62 11.59 -7.02 15.76
CA ASP A 62 10.80 -6.04 15.02
C ASP A 62 10.12 -5.07 15.98
N LEU A 63 10.63 -3.83 16.01
CA LEU A 63 10.10 -2.73 16.81
C LEU A 63 9.29 -1.75 15.96
N SER A 64 8.87 -2.14 14.75
CA SER A 64 8.21 -1.23 13.80
C SER A 64 6.89 -0.65 14.33
N VAL A 65 6.14 -1.45 15.09
CA VAL A 65 4.81 -1.11 15.63
C VAL A 65 4.87 -0.74 17.12
N CYS A 66 6.04 -0.85 17.74
CA CYS A 66 6.24 -0.71 19.17
C CYS A 66 6.11 0.76 19.64
N ASN A 67 5.37 0.99 20.74
CA ASN A 67 5.19 2.30 21.37
C ASN A 67 5.97 2.38 22.69
N LEU A 68 7.31 2.43 22.60
CA LEU A 68 8.20 2.36 23.77
C LEU A 68 8.64 3.76 24.23
N LYS A 69 8.69 3.98 25.56
CA LYS A 69 9.37 5.16 26.12
C LYS A 69 10.89 4.98 26.07
N CYS A 70 11.66 6.06 26.27
CA CYS A 70 13.13 6.01 26.33
C CYS A 70 13.65 5.01 27.36
N SER A 71 13.06 5.00 28.56
CA SER A 71 13.37 4.04 29.61
C SER A 71 13.17 2.60 29.14
N ASP A 72 12.07 2.34 28.44
CA ASP A 72 11.63 1.00 28.08
C ASP A 72 12.47 0.46 26.92
N LEU A 73 12.77 1.30 25.92
CA LEU A 73 13.68 0.96 24.83
C LEU A 73 15.10 0.76 25.35
N HIS A 74 15.61 1.67 26.18
CA HIS A 74 16.94 1.55 26.76
C HIS A 74 17.04 0.28 27.60
N MET A 75 16.02 0.01 28.43
CA MET A 75 15.93 -1.22 29.21
C MET A 75 15.95 -2.44 28.28
N LEU A 76 15.03 -2.52 27.31
CA LEU A 76 14.92 -3.61 26.34
C LEU A 76 16.24 -3.88 25.60
N LEU A 77 16.83 -2.85 24.98
CA LEU A 77 18.10 -2.97 24.25
C LEU A 77 19.27 -3.29 25.19
N SER A 78 19.21 -2.87 26.46
CA SER A 78 20.25 -3.20 27.44
C SER A 78 20.27 -4.68 27.84
N PHE A 79 19.13 -5.38 27.69
CA PHE A 79 18.97 -6.79 28.00
C PHE A 79 19.24 -7.71 26.80
N LEU A 80 19.38 -7.16 25.58
CA LEU A 80 19.83 -7.95 24.44
C LEU A 80 21.28 -8.43 24.66
N PRO A 81 21.59 -9.70 24.34
CA PRO A 81 22.90 -10.28 24.60
C PRO A 81 23.97 -9.64 23.71
N SER A 82 24.96 -9.00 24.32
CA SER A 82 26.06 -8.32 23.62
C SER A 82 27.23 -9.23 23.22
N ARG A 83 27.15 -10.54 23.46
CA ARG A 83 28.24 -11.53 23.21
C ARG A 83 27.69 -12.86 22.72
N THR A 84 28.31 -13.45 21.69
CA THR A 84 28.09 -14.85 21.27
C THR A 84 28.68 -15.85 22.29
N PRO A 85 28.18 -17.09 22.39
CA PRO A 85 28.73 -18.08 23.32
C PRO A 85 30.11 -18.57 22.88
N SER A 86 31.05 -18.58 23.83
CA SER A 86 32.39 -19.14 23.70
C SER A 86 32.35 -20.66 23.44
N SER A 87 32.93 -21.13 22.34
CA SER A 87 33.43 -22.51 22.24
C SER A 87 34.80 -22.61 22.93
N SER A 88 34.82 -22.51 24.26
CA SER A 88 36.01 -22.82 25.04
C SER A 88 35.68 -23.54 26.35
N SER A 89 35.51 -24.85 26.23
CA SER A 89 36.06 -25.78 27.21
C SER A 89 36.63 -26.96 26.44
N GLY A 90 37.94 -27.13 26.49
CA GLY A 90 38.59 -28.35 26.00
C GLY A 90 38.00 -29.57 26.70
N GLY A 91 37.73 -30.59 25.91
CA GLY A 91 37.17 -31.87 26.33
C GLY A 91 36.43 -32.49 25.17
N GLY A 92 37.07 -33.46 24.50
CA GLY A 92 36.49 -34.20 23.39
C GLY A 92 35.14 -34.80 23.75
N GLY A 93 34.14 -34.56 22.90
CA GLY A 93 32.79 -35.04 23.06
C GLY A 93 31.90 -34.45 21.97
N GLU A 94 31.30 -35.33 21.19
CA GLU A 94 30.50 -35.10 19.98
C GLU A 94 29.56 -33.88 20.05
N THR A 95 29.57 -33.11 18.97
CA THR A 95 28.79 -31.90 18.73
C THR A 95 27.28 -32.16 18.77
N LYS A 96 26.61 -31.77 19.86
CA LYS A 96 25.18 -31.40 19.84
C LYS A 96 25.06 -29.90 19.54
N GLY A 97 24.43 -29.57 18.42
CA GLY A 97 24.20 -28.20 17.96
C GLY A 97 23.50 -27.33 19.01
N GLY A 98 24.23 -26.40 19.61
CA GLY A 98 23.68 -25.35 20.46
C GLY A 98 23.13 -24.20 19.60
N ILE A 99 21.89 -23.80 19.85
CA ILE A 99 21.23 -22.68 19.17
C ILE A 99 21.91 -21.37 19.61
N SER A 100 22.38 -20.57 18.65
CA SER A 100 22.96 -19.23 18.89
C SER A 100 21.87 -18.23 19.28
N ASN A 101 21.98 -17.60 20.46
CA ASN A 101 21.05 -16.56 20.94
C ASN A 101 21.43 -15.14 20.44
N SER A 102 21.95 -15.01 19.21
CA SER A 102 22.43 -13.72 18.68
C SER A 102 21.35 -13.01 17.86
N LEU A 103 21.21 -11.69 18.03
CA LEU A 103 20.32 -10.88 17.22
C LEU A 103 20.91 -10.72 15.81
N GLU A 104 20.19 -11.20 14.79
CA GLU A 104 20.62 -11.15 13.38
C GLU A 104 19.94 -10.02 12.61
N ALA A 105 18.70 -9.66 12.95
CA ALA A 105 17.94 -8.60 12.29
C ALA A 105 17.28 -7.68 13.31
N LEU A 106 17.48 -6.37 13.15
CA LEU A 106 16.80 -5.33 13.91
C LEU A 106 16.00 -4.47 12.96
N ARG A 107 14.69 -4.36 13.20
CA ARG A 107 13.81 -3.43 12.50
C ARG A 107 13.29 -2.39 13.47
N CYS A 108 13.41 -1.12 13.12
CA CYS A 108 12.91 -0.01 13.93
C CYS A 108 11.88 0.79 13.16
N GLY A 109 10.77 1.14 13.83
CA GLY A 109 9.70 1.95 13.25
C GLY A 109 9.69 3.38 13.73
N PRO A 110 8.75 4.20 13.21
CA PRO A 110 8.80 5.67 13.31
C PRO A 110 8.64 6.18 14.73
N ARG A 111 8.14 5.34 15.63
CA ARG A 111 8.04 5.64 17.06
C ARG A 111 9.35 5.42 17.82
N VAL A 112 10.20 4.51 17.32
CA VAL A 112 11.51 4.18 17.89
C VAL A 112 12.61 5.07 17.29
N CYS A 113 12.48 5.43 16.01
CA CYS A 113 13.42 6.28 15.29
C CYS A 113 13.14 7.78 15.46
N ARG A 114 12.92 8.24 16.69
CA ARG A 114 12.77 9.67 17.04
C ARG A 114 14.02 10.18 17.74
N ALA A 115 14.33 11.46 17.61
CA ALA A 115 15.58 12.06 18.13
C ALA A 115 16.00 11.60 19.55
N PRO A 116 15.11 11.53 20.57
CA PRO A 116 15.49 11.07 21.91
C PRO A 116 15.91 9.60 21.95
N LEU A 117 15.25 8.75 21.16
CA LEU A 117 15.45 7.30 21.13
C LEU A 117 16.58 6.88 20.19
N LEU A 118 16.96 7.72 19.23
CA LEU A 118 18.14 7.54 18.39
C LEU A 118 19.43 7.57 19.21
N SER A 119 19.48 8.36 20.29
CA SER A 119 20.61 8.34 21.22
C SER A 119 20.73 6.98 21.93
N VAL A 120 19.60 6.39 22.31
CA VAL A 120 19.52 5.05 22.93
C VAL A 120 19.92 3.96 21.94
N LEU A 121 19.48 4.07 20.68
CA LEU A 121 19.93 3.19 19.60
C LEU A 121 21.43 3.36 19.34
N GLY A 122 21.94 4.59 19.34
CA GLY A 122 23.36 4.89 19.21
C GLY A 122 24.19 4.25 20.32
N LEU A 123 23.73 4.34 21.58
CA LEU A 123 24.34 3.66 22.73
C LEU A 123 24.29 2.12 22.59
N PHE A 124 23.18 1.60 22.06
CA PHE A 124 23.08 0.17 21.76
C PHE A 124 24.10 -0.25 20.70
N LEU A 125 24.17 0.45 19.57
CA LEU A 125 25.17 0.20 18.51
C LEU A 125 26.60 0.37 19.04
N GLN A 126 26.82 1.32 19.95
CA GLN A 126 28.09 1.49 20.65
C GLN A 126 28.46 0.27 21.49
N ARG A 127 27.49 -0.41 22.10
CA ARG A 127 27.75 -1.67 22.82
C ARG A 127 28.05 -2.83 21.87
N LEU A 128 27.68 -2.72 20.60
CA LEU A 128 27.97 -3.74 19.58
C LEU A 128 29.37 -3.58 18.96
N LYS A 129 30.11 -2.53 19.37
CA LYS A 129 31.50 -2.27 18.96
C LYS A 129 32.32 -3.55 18.84
N PHE A 130 32.86 -3.76 17.64
CA PHE A 130 33.84 -4.80 17.41
C PHE A 130 35.21 -4.37 17.99
N GLU A 131 35.60 -4.95 19.12
CA GLU A 131 36.94 -4.77 19.69
C GLU A 131 37.93 -5.75 19.06
N GLY A 132 38.35 -5.46 17.82
CA GLY A 132 39.38 -6.20 17.09
C GLY A 132 40.61 -5.34 16.80
N GLY A 133 41.30 -4.88 17.84
CA GLY A 133 42.58 -4.16 17.72
C GLY A 133 43.77 -4.95 18.29
N PRO A 134 45.02 -4.67 17.88
CA PRO A 134 46.21 -5.32 18.42
C PRO A 134 46.43 -4.88 19.87
N GLY A 135 46.42 -5.84 20.80
CA GLY A 135 46.77 -5.56 22.21
C GLY A 135 48.28 -5.40 22.40
N PRO A 136 48.73 -4.75 23.48
CA PRO A 136 50.15 -4.64 23.82
C PRO A 136 50.69 -6.04 24.10
N GLY A 137 51.37 -6.63 23.12
CA GLY A 137 51.87 -8.02 23.18
C GLY A 137 51.68 -8.86 21.91
N GLY A 138 51.18 -8.31 20.80
CA GLY A 138 51.20 -8.98 19.49
C GLY A 138 50.28 -10.20 19.35
N ARG A 139 49.46 -10.52 20.35
CA ARG A 139 48.41 -11.56 20.23
C ARG A 139 47.09 -10.94 19.79
N GLN A 140 46.64 -11.33 18.61
CA GLN A 140 45.35 -10.96 18.04
C GLN A 140 44.22 -11.55 18.90
N LYS A 141 43.54 -10.71 19.69
CA LYS A 141 42.27 -11.13 20.33
C LYS A 141 41.22 -11.23 19.21
N LYS A 142 40.63 -12.41 19.03
CA LYS A 142 39.38 -12.54 18.27
C LYS A 142 38.31 -11.75 19.02
N GLY A 143 38.03 -10.54 18.59
CA GLY A 143 36.88 -9.77 19.07
C GLY A 143 35.60 -10.47 18.61
N GLU A 144 34.71 -10.78 19.55
CA GLU A 144 33.42 -11.42 19.26
C GLU A 144 32.29 -10.42 19.55
N GLY A 145 31.98 -9.57 18.55
CA GLY A 145 30.83 -8.66 18.56
C GLY A 145 29.53 -9.37 18.13
N GLN A 146 28.38 -8.73 18.38
CA GLN A 146 27.06 -9.28 18.01
C GLN A 146 26.90 -9.42 16.48
N TRP A 147 26.16 -10.44 16.04
CA TRP A 147 25.97 -10.82 14.63
C TRP A 147 24.81 -10.08 13.94
N LEU A 148 24.74 -8.76 14.05
CA LEU A 148 23.70 -8.01 13.32
C LEU A 148 23.99 -8.02 11.81
N LYS A 149 23.17 -8.76 11.06
CA LYS A 149 23.25 -8.90 9.59
C LYS A 149 22.32 -7.92 8.89
N THR A 150 21.12 -7.71 9.42
CA THR A 150 20.11 -6.83 8.83
C THR A 150 19.76 -5.70 9.78
N PHE A 151 19.87 -4.47 9.29
CA PHE A 151 19.39 -3.29 9.99
C PHE A 151 18.38 -2.55 9.11
N ASP A 152 17.11 -2.65 9.48
CA ASP A 152 15.99 -2.04 8.77
C ASP A 152 15.49 -0.82 9.56
N LEU A 153 15.75 0.35 8.98
CA LEU A 153 15.32 1.65 9.45
C LEU A 153 14.37 2.31 8.44
N SER A 154 13.70 1.52 7.60
CA SER A 154 12.80 2.04 6.57
C SER A 154 11.48 2.60 7.15
N GLY A 155 10.87 3.55 6.43
CA GLY A 155 9.57 4.12 6.79
C GLY A 155 9.60 4.95 8.08
N ASN A 156 10.74 5.62 8.32
CA ASN A 156 10.98 6.45 9.49
C ASN A 156 11.08 7.94 9.09
N GLN A 157 11.30 8.81 10.07
CA GLN A 157 11.54 10.25 9.86
C GLN A 157 13.00 10.61 10.13
N LEU A 158 13.93 9.74 9.73
CA LEU A 158 15.36 9.99 9.88
C LEU A 158 15.81 11.12 8.96
N ARG A 159 16.76 11.92 9.45
CA ARG A 159 17.31 13.08 8.75
C ARG A 159 18.83 13.16 8.87
N GLY A 160 19.43 14.21 8.31
CA GLY A 160 20.88 14.35 8.16
C GLY A 160 21.68 14.10 9.43
N GLU A 161 21.30 14.70 10.56
CA GLU A 161 22.02 14.57 11.83
C GLU A 161 22.01 13.13 12.38
N SER A 162 20.91 12.41 12.17
CA SER A 162 20.77 11.01 12.60
C SER A 162 21.75 10.10 11.84
N LEU A 163 22.09 10.47 10.61
CA LEU A 163 22.99 9.72 9.74
C LEU A 163 24.46 10.00 10.03
N GLU A 164 24.82 11.03 10.78
CA GLU A 164 26.19 11.23 11.26
C GLU A 164 26.60 10.16 12.28
N VAL A 165 25.65 9.74 13.14
CA VAL A 165 25.86 8.62 14.06
C VAL A 165 26.05 7.34 13.26
N LEU A 166 25.13 7.00 12.35
CA LEU A 166 25.22 5.78 11.54
C LEU A 166 26.47 5.77 10.64
N GLY A 167 26.80 6.90 10.02
CA GLY A 167 28.02 7.07 9.24
C GLY A 167 29.27 6.81 10.10
N SER A 168 29.26 7.28 11.35
CA SER A 168 30.34 6.98 12.31
C SER A 168 30.39 5.51 12.72
N VAL A 169 29.23 4.85 12.91
CA VAL A 169 29.13 3.40 13.19
C VAL A 169 29.77 2.59 12.05
N LEU A 170 29.47 2.94 10.79
CA LEU A 170 30.06 2.28 9.61
C LEU A 170 31.56 2.56 9.50
N ARG A 171 31.97 3.83 9.63
CA ARG A 171 33.38 4.26 9.57
C ARG A 171 34.24 3.55 10.61
N LEU A 172 33.75 3.44 11.83
CA LEU A 172 34.43 2.80 12.96
C LEU A 172 34.23 1.28 12.98
N HIS A 173 33.53 0.71 12.00
CA HIS A 173 33.34 -0.72 11.81
C HIS A 173 32.69 -1.44 13.01
N TRP A 174 31.72 -0.78 13.66
CA TRP A 174 31.03 -1.38 14.82
C TRP A 174 30.11 -2.54 14.41
N LEU A 175 29.70 -2.60 13.14
CA LEU A 175 28.83 -3.63 12.59
C LEU A 175 29.54 -4.43 11.47
N PRO A 176 30.55 -5.27 11.78
CA PRO A 176 31.37 -5.94 10.78
C PRO A 176 30.61 -7.02 9.97
N HIS A 177 29.50 -7.52 10.51
CA HIS A 177 28.66 -8.55 9.90
C HIS A 177 27.41 -8.00 9.21
N LEU A 178 27.26 -6.67 9.11
CA LEU A 178 26.10 -6.05 8.49
C LEU A 178 26.11 -6.32 6.97
N THR A 179 25.14 -7.11 6.51
CA THR A 179 24.93 -7.46 5.10
C THR A 179 23.82 -6.65 4.48
N THR A 180 22.82 -6.19 5.24
CA THR A 180 21.66 -5.46 4.72
C THR A 180 21.41 -4.19 5.53
N LEU A 181 21.38 -3.05 4.85
CA LEU A 181 20.98 -1.77 5.39
C LEU A 181 19.81 -1.21 4.58
N ASP A 182 18.67 -1.02 5.24
CA ASP A 182 17.49 -0.41 4.63
C ASP A 182 17.18 0.93 5.31
N LEU A 183 17.30 2.01 4.55
CA LEU A 183 17.00 3.38 4.99
C LEU A 183 15.85 3.98 4.17
N SER A 184 15.13 3.16 3.40
CA SER A 184 14.12 3.64 2.45
C SER A 184 12.99 4.41 3.14
N ARG A 185 12.33 5.33 2.44
CA ARG A 185 11.23 6.16 2.95
C ARG A 185 11.64 6.93 4.22
N ASN A 186 12.77 7.62 4.15
CA ASN A 186 13.25 8.55 5.17
C ASN A 186 13.70 9.84 4.49
N PRO A 187 13.31 11.03 4.95
CA PRO A 187 13.70 12.29 4.31
C PRO A 187 15.16 12.68 4.61
N LEU A 188 16.14 11.87 4.17
CA LEU A 188 17.57 12.09 4.43
C LEU A 188 18.11 13.34 3.72
N GLY A 189 17.64 13.58 2.50
CA GLY A 189 18.15 14.65 1.66
C GLY A 189 19.60 14.43 1.20
N PRO A 190 20.16 15.37 0.41
CA PRO A 190 21.57 15.35 0.02
C PRO A 190 22.53 15.36 1.23
N GLY A 191 22.17 16.10 2.30
CA GLY A 191 22.97 16.21 3.52
C GLY A 191 23.10 14.88 4.27
N GLY A 192 22.01 14.14 4.45
CA GLY A 192 22.04 12.82 5.07
C GLY A 192 22.80 11.78 4.25
N LEU A 193 22.67 11.83 2.93
CA LEU A 193 23.49 10.97 2.05
C LEU A 193 24.97 11.33 2.13
N LYS A 194 25.33 12.60 2.26
CA LYS A 194 26.72 13.02 2.46
C LYS A 194 27.30 12.46 3.76
N ALA A 195 26.54 12.50 4.85
CA ALA A 195 26.94 11.91 6.13
C ALA A 195 27.15 10.38 6.01
N LEU A 196 26.19 9.68 5.39
CA LEU A 196 26.29 8.24 5.13
C LEU A 196 27.51 7.89 4.25
N SER A 197 27.71 8.65 3.18
CA SER A 197 28.78 8.47 2.19
C SER A 197 30.16 8.65 2.80
N ARG A 198 30.34 9.64 3.69
CA ARG A 198 31.57 9.79 4.49
C ARG A 198 31.83 8.57 5.36
N GLY A 199 30.77 8.00 5.93
CA GLY A 199 30.83 6.78 6.72
C GLY A 199 31.32 5.58 5.91
N ILE A 200 30.74 5.40 4.72
CA ILE A 200 31.09 4.33 3.78
C ILE A 200 32.54 4.47 3.28
N ALA A 201 32.94 5.67 2.84
CA ALA A 201 34.26 5.89 2.24
C ALA A 201 35.41 5.90 3.27
N GLY A 202 35.15 6.43 4.47
CA GLY A 202 36.17 6.64 5.50
C GLY A 202 36.54 5.41 6.32
N GLY A 203 35.83 4.29 6.12
CA GLY A 203 35.99 3.06 6.90
C GLY A 203 36.76 1.94 6.18
N PRO A 204 36.90 0.79 6.85
CA PRO A 204 37.32 -0.48 6.24
C PRO A 204 36.26 -1.04 5.29
N VAL A 205 36.60 -2.13 4.57
CA VAL A 205 35.67 -2.79 3.64
C VAL A 205 34.48 -3.36 4.41
N LEU A 206 33.27 -2.98 4.01
CA LEU A 206 32.02 -3.43 4.60
C LEU A 206 31.59 -4.79 4.03
N SER A 207 30.96 -5.61 4.87
CA SER A 207 30.30 -6.87 4.46
C SER A 207 28.94 -6.63 3.81
N LEU A 208 28.63 -5.38 3.43
CA LEU A 208 27.32 -4.96 2.96
C LEU A 208 27.03 -5.55 1.57
N GLN A 209 25.95 -6.32 1.49
CA GLN A 209 25.43 -6.97 0.28
C GLN A 209 24.20 -6.25 -0.27
N THR A 210 23.38 -5.63 0.58
CA THR A 210 22.17 -4.91 0.17
C THR A 210 22.13 -3.52 0.79
N LEU A 211 21.98 -2.50 -0.06
CA LEU A 211 21.77 -1.11 0.34
C LEU A 211 20.49 -0.61 -0.31
N ARG A 212 19.49 -0.28 0.52
CA ARG A 212 18.23 0.30 0.05
C ARG A 212 18.08 1.73 0.53
N LEU A 213 17.91 2.61 -0.44
CA LEU A 213 17.77 4.06 -0.29
C LEU A 213 16.57 4.54 -1.10
N SER A 214 15.51 3.75 -1.25
CA SER A 214 14.33 4.19 -2.00
C SER A 214 13.63 5.35 -1.28
N ASP A 215 13.20 6.38 -1.99
CA ASP A 215 12.49 7.55 -1.43
C ASP A 215 13.22 8.15 -0.22
N VAL A 216 14.48 8.56 -0.45
CA VAL A 216 15.28 9.26 0.57
C VAL A 216 15.55 10.73 0.25
N ARG A 217 14.91 11.24 -0.80
CA ARG A 217 15.08 12.61 -1.32
C ARG A 217 16.54 12.94 -1.63
N ALA A 218 17.31 11.97 -2.13
CA ALA A 218 18.73 12.11 -2.39
C ALA A 218 19.06 13.26 -3.35
N LYS A 219 18.22 13.47 -4.38
CA LYS A 219 18.47 14.36 -5.51
C LYS A 219 19.80 14.06 -6.22
N THR A 220 20.12 14.85 -7.23
CA THR A 220 21.40 14.73 -7.96
C THR A 220 22.61 14.87 -7.01
N GLU A 221 22.60 15.83 -6.08
CA GLU A 221 23.78 16.08 -5.23
C GLU A 221 24.04 14.96 -4.23
N GLY A 222 23.00 14.37 -3.65
CA GLY A 222 23.17 13.24 -2.74
C GLY A 222 23.70 12.00 -3.45
N ILE A 223 23.18 11.72 -4.66
CA ILE A 223 23.66 10.59 -5.48
C ILE A 223 25.09 10.80 -5.96
N SER A 224 25.50 12.01 -6.32
CA SER A 224 26.88 12.26 -6.75
C SER A 224 27.86 11.95 -5.63
N VAL A 225 27.57 12.41 -4.40
CA VAL A 225 28.40 12.16 -3.22
C VAL A 225 28.43 10.67 -2.86
N LEU A 226 27.30 9.97 -2.97
CA LEU A 226 27.25 8.51 -2.79
C LEU A 226 28.13 7.79 -3.82
N CYS A 227 28.04 8.16 -5.09
CA CYS A 227 28.82 7.54 -6.16
C CYS A 227 30.33 7.75 -5.98
N GLU A 228 30.76 8.94 -5.55
CA GLU A 228 32.16 9.19 -5.19
C GLU A 228 32.61 8.35 -3.99
N ALA A 229 31.75 8.14 -3.00
CA ALA A 229 32.06 7.24 -1.88
C ALA A 229 32.15 5.77 -2.30
N LEU A 230 31.30 5.31 -3.23
CA LEU A 230 31.37 3.95 -3.78
C LEU A 230 32.71 3.72 -4.50
N LYS A 231 33.25 4.72 -5.21
CA LYS A 231 34.57 4.65 -5.86
C LYS A 231 35.73 4.42 -4.89
N ALA A 232 35.54 4.64 -3.59
CA ALA A 232 36.51 4.24 -2.55
C ALA A 232 36.62 2.71 -2.35
N LYS A 233 35.78 1.91 -3.04
CA LYS A 233 35.79 0.44 -3.07
C LYS A 233 35.66 -0.19 -1.68
N LYS A 234 34.86 0.43 -0.81
CA LYS A 234 34.53 -0.09 0.53
C LYS A 234 33.30 -0.98 0.55
N THR A 235 32.51 -1.01 -0.53
CA THR A 235 31.27 -1.78 -0.68
C THR A 235 31.35 -2.75 -1.85
N ILE A 236 32.51 -3.37 -2.09
CA ILE A 236 32.73 -4.27 -3.24
C ILE A 236 31.82 -5.51 -3.22
N ASN A 237 31.33 -5.91 -2.05
CA ASN A 237 30.42 -7.04 -1.85
C ASN A 237 28.95 -6.70 -2.12
N LEU A 238 28.65 -5.48 -2.56
CA LEU A 238 27.27 -5.03 -2.78
C LEU A 238 26.65 -5.80 -3.95
N GLU A 239 25.63 -6.60 -3.64
CA GLU A 239 24.84 -7.39 -4.59
C GLU A 239 23.54 -6.69 -4.99
N SER A 240 22.98 -5.82 -4.15
CA SER A 240 21.71 -5.12 -4.41
C SER A 240 21.78 -3.65 -4.03
N LEU A 241 21.43 -2.79 -4.98
CA LEU A 241 21.35 -1.34 -4.80
C LEU A 241 19.98 -0.84 -5.29
N ASP A 242 19.22 -0.25 -4.36
CA ASP A 242 17.94 0.39 -4.65
C ASP A 242 18.05 1.90 -4.40
N LEU A 243 17.91 2.67 -5.47
CA LEU A 243 17.91 4.13 -5.48
C LEU A 243 16.58 4.70 -5.98
N SER A 244 15.48 3.93 -5.92
CA SER A 244 14.19 4.36 -6.46
C SER A 244 13.66 5.66 -5.83
N GLN A 245 12.85 6.44 -6.56
CA GLN A 245 12.17 7.63 -6.04
C GLN A 245 13.10 8.67 -5.41
N ASN A 246 14.24 8.96 -6.04
CA ASN A 246 15.24 9.88 -5.50
C ASN A 246 15.45 11.14 -6.32
N GLU A 247 14.69 11.33 -7.39
CA GLU A 247 14.80 12.51 -8.27
C GLU A 247 16.24 12.76 -8.74
N MET A 248 17.02 11.69 -8.97
CA MET A 248 18.45 11.83 -9.28
C MET A 248 18.74 12.44 -10.64
N GLY A 249 17.76 12.42 -11.56
CA GLY A 249 17.89 12.92 -12.91
C GLY A 249 18.98 12.20 -13.72
N GLY A 250 19.16 12.62 -14.98
CA GLY A 250 20.22 12.04 -15.81
C GLY A 250 21.65 12.46 -15.42
N HIS A 251 21.83 13.55 -14.64
CA HIS A 251 23.12 13.88 -14.05
C HIS A 251 23.52 12.91 -12.93
N GLY A 252 22.57 12.53 -12.07
CA GLY A 252 22.80 11.46 -11.10
C GLY A 252 23.16 10.15 -11.79
N LEU A 253 22.54 9.84 -12.93
CA LEU A 253 22.86 8.65 -13.72
C LEU A 253 24.28 8.68 -14.28
N LYS A 254 24.78 9.85 -14.70
CA LYS A 254 26.20 10.02 -15.10
C LYS A 254 27.15 9.69 -13.96
N HIS A 255 26.87 10.15 -12.74
CA HIS A 255 27.69 9.81 -11.58
C HIS A 255 27.65 8.32 -11.24
N LEU A 256 26.47 7.70 -11.32
CA LEU A 256 26.33 6.25 -11.11
C LEU A 256 27.09 5.46 -12.17
N SER A 257 26.95 5.84 -13.44
CA SER A 257 27.69 5.24 -14.56
C SER A 257 29.19 5.32 -14.32
N ALA A 258 29.72 6.50 -13.94
CA ALA A 258 31.13 6.68 -13.62
C ALA A 258 31.61 5.85 -12.41
N ALA A 259 30.75 5.58 -11.42
CA ALA A 259 31.10 4.70 -10.30
C ALA A 259 31.13 3.23 -10.74
N VAL A 260 30.17 2.80 -11.56
CA VAL A 260 30.14 1.46 -12.14
C VAL A 260 31.37 1.23 -13.02
N THR A 261 31.70 2.16 -13.92
CA THR A 261 32.86 2.03 -14.81
C THR A 261 34.20 2.07 -14.06
N ALA A 262 34.24 2.65 -12.86
CA ALA A 262 35.38 2.56 -11.94
C ALA A 262 35.47 1.20 -11.19
N SER A 263 34.62 0.23 -11.51
CA SER A 263 34.47 -1.06 -10.82
C SER A 263 34.18 -0.90 -9.32
N ALA A 264 33.35 0.08 -8.95
CA ALA A 264 33.00 0.32 -7.55
C ALA A 264 32.08 -0.76 -6.95
N VAL A 265 31.26 -1.41 -7.77
CA VAL A 265 30.21 -2.37 -7.37
C VAL A 265 30.25 -3.66 -8.23
N PRO A 266 31.37 -4.41 -8.24
CA PRO A 266 31.57 -5.54 -9.17
C PRO A 266 30.67 -6.75 -8.91
N CYS A 267 30.15 -6.88 -7.68
CA CYS A 267 29.26 -7.97 -7.28
C CYS A 267 27.78 -7.66 -7.51
N LEU A 268 27.44 -6.51 -8.13
CA LEU A 268 26.05 -6.07 -8.25
C LEU A 268 25.22 -7.03 -9.12
N ARG A 269 24.11 -7.50 -8.54
CA ARG A 269 23.14 -8.41 -9.15
C ARG A 269 21.78 -7.75 -9.35
N VAL A 270 21.41 -6.81 -8.49
CA VAL A 270 20.12 -6.13 -8.55
C VAL A 270 20.36 -4.62 -8.54
N LEU A 271 19.86 -3.95 -9.57
CA LEU A 271 19.87 -2.49 -9.67
C LEU A 271 18.44 -1.99 -9.89
N ILE A 272 17.96 -1.17 -8.95
CA ILE A 272 16.61 -0.59 -9.00
C ILE A 272 16.74 0.94 -9.04
N LEU A 273 16.31 1.52 -10.15
CA LEU A 273 16.34 2.98 -10.40
C LEU A 273 14.94 3.51 -10.72
N ARG A 274 13.88 2.87 -10.23
CA ARG A 274 12.50 3.22 -10.54
C ARG A 274 12.19 4.68 -10.15
N ASP A 275 11.43 5.39 -10.97
CA ASP A 275 10.94 6.75 -10.69
C ASP A 275 12.06 7.74 -10.28
N ASN A 276 12.95 8.03 -11.22
CA ASN A 276 14.14 8.85 -10.99
C ASN A 276 14.37 9.93 -12.03
N ARG A 277 13.46 10.08 -13.01
CA ARG A 277 13.56 11.04 -14.11
C ARG A 277 14.90 10.92 -14.87
N LEU A 278 15.32 9.67 -15.14
CA LEU A 278 16.66 9.37 -15.66
C LEU A 278 16.95 9.94 -17.06
N PHE A 279 15.92 10.12 -17.88
CA PHE A 279 16.08 10.39 -19.30
C PHE A 279 15.78 11.85 -19.64
N SER A 280 16.79 12.51 -20.18
CA SER A 280 16.71 13.76 -20.94
C SER A 280 17.73 13.69 -22.07
N ASP A 281 17.56 14.47 -23.14
CA ASP A 281 18.37 14.36 -24.37
C ASP A 281 19.90 14.41 -24.15
N SER A 282 20.36 15.01 -23.05
CA SER A 282 21.78 15.18 -22.71
C SER A 282 22.43 13.99 -21.98
N ASN A 283 21.69 12.94 -21.64
CA ASN A 283 22.12 11.88 -20.69
C ASN A 283 22.07 10.43 -21.23
N LEU A 284 21.66 10.22 -22.47
CA LEU A 284 21.47 8.88 -23.06
C LEU A 284 22.74 8.02 -23.13
N ASN A 285 23.92 8.64 -23.25
CA ASN A 285 25.19 7.92 -23.32
C ASN A 285 25.56 7.25 -21.99
N ALA A 286 25.18 7.83 -20.85
CA ALA A 286 25.59 7.33 -19.53
C ALA A 286 24.99 5.96 -19.22
N LEU A 287 23.72 5.73 -19.60
CA LEU A 287 23.07 4.43 -19.44
C LEU A 287 23.72 3.38 -20.34
N SER A 288 23.98 3.74 -21.60
CA SER A 288 24.62 2.85 -22.56
C SER A 288 26.01 2.45 -22.09
N GLU A 289 26.80 3.42 -21.62
CA GLU A 289 28.13 3.19 -21.06
C GLU A 289 28.08 2.29 -19.82
N MET A 290 27.14 2.53 -18.91
CA MET A 290 26.98 1.72 -17.70
C MET A 290 26.61 0.27 -18.03
N LEU A 291 25.58 0.06 -18.87
CA LEU A 291 25.01 -1.25 -19.17
C LEU A 291 25.83 -2.05 -20.19
N SER A 292 26.49 -1.37 -21.12
CA SER A 292 27.39 -2.00 -22.08
C SER A 292 28.78 -2.23 -21.50
N SER A 293 29.04 -1.84 -20.24
CA SER A 293 30.32 -2.09 -19.61
C SER A 293 30.45 -3.53 -19.11
N GLU A 294 31.68 -4.04 -19.13
CA GLU A 294 32.06 -5.31 -18.50
C GLU A 294 32.04 -5.24 -16.96
N PHE A 295 31.67 -4.09 -16.37
CA PHE A 295 31.73 -3.82 -14.93
C PHE A 295 30.45 -4.15 -14.16
N LEU A 296 29.42 -4.68 -14.84
CA LEU A 296 28.23 -5.29 -14.22
C LEU A 296 28.08 -6.79 -14.59
N PRO A 297 29.13 -7.63 -14.40
CA PRO A 297 29.16 -9.00 -14.94
C PRO A 297 28.18 -9.96 -14.24
N ASN A 298 27.59 -9.52 -13.13
CA ASN A 298 26.68 -10.30 -12.31
C ASN A 298 25.24 -9.79 -12.32
N LEU A 299 24.91 -8.79 -13.15
CA LEU A 299 23.58 -8.18 -13.11
C LEU A 299 22.49 -9.20 -13.53
N GLU A 300 21.60 -9.51 -12.59
CA GLU A 300 20.48 -10.44 -12.76
C GLU A 300 19.14 -9.72 -12.84
N GLN A 301 19.01 -8.53 -12.26
CA GLN A 301 17.78 -7.75 -12.30
C GLN A 301 18.07 -6.26 -12.52
N MET A 302 17.32 -5.68 -13.46
CA MET A 302 17.30 -4.26 -13.72
C MET A 302 15.86 -3.75 -13.73
N ASP A 303 15.59 -2.73 -12.91
CA ASP A 303 14.30 -2.04 -12.87
C ASP A 303 14.49 -0.56 -13.17
N LEU A 304 13.98 -0.13 -14.33
CA LEU A 304 13.98 1.27 -14.79
C LEU A 304 12.55 1.82 -14.89
N SER A 305 11.58 1.18 -14.24
CA SER A 305 10.16 1.57 -14.29
C SER A 305 9.97 3.04 -13.89
N GLU A 306 8.93 3.69 -14.41
CA GLU A 306 8.58 5.09 -14.11
C GLU A 306 9.70 6.08 -14.43
N ASN A 307 10.52 5.76 -15.43
CA ASN A 307 11.44 6.69 -16.05
C ASN A 307 11.04 6.86 -17.51
N GLU A 308 11.04 8.09 -18.03
CA GLU A 308 10.63 8.42 -19.39
C GLU A 308 11.62 7.89 -20.45
N ILE A 309 11.63 6.57 -20.69
CA ILE A 309 12.47 5.90 -21.69
C ILE A 309 11.95 6.24 -23.09
N CYS A 310 12.57 7.23 -23.72
CA CYS A 310 12.37 7.48 -25.14
C CYS A 310 12.87 6.28 -25.99
N PRO A 311 12.43 6.12 -27.25
CA PRO A 311 12.90 5.03 -28.12
C PRO A 311 14.42 4.94 -28.27
N ARG A 312 15.12 6.08 -28.16
CA ARG A 312 16.58 6.12 -28.17
C ARG A 312 17.19 5.55 -26.88
N GLY A 313 16.55 5.72 -25.72
CA GLY A 313 16.94 5.03 -24.49
C GLY A 313 16.78 3.51 -24.62
N ALA A 314 15.69 3.06 -25.24
CA ALA A 314 15.47 1.64 -25.51
C ALA A 314 16.50 1.04 -26.48
N SER A 315 16.92 1.80 -27.50
CA SER A 315 17.99 1.34 -28.40
C SER A 315 19.34 1.22 -27.69
N MET A 316 19.62 2.05 -26.67
CA MET A 316 20.81 1.87 -25.82
C MET A 316 20.74 0.59 -24.99
N ILE A 317 19.59 0.28 -24.37
CA ILE A 317 19.39 -0.99 -23.66
C ILE A 317 19.57 -2.17 -24.62
N SER A 318 19.01 -2.08 -25.83
CA SER A 318 19.21 -3.06 -26.89
C SER A 318 20.69 -3.26 -27.23
N SER A 319 21.44 -2.17 -27.43
CA SER A 319 22.87 -2.26 -27.72
C SER A 319 23.65 -2.94 -26.59
N ALA A 320 23.32 -2.64 -25.33
CA ALA A 320 23.92 -3.30 -24.17
C ALA A 320 23.62 -4.81 -24.13
N LEU A 321 22.38 -5.22 -24.44
CA LEU A 321 22.03 -6.63 -24.58
C LEU A 321 22.87 -7.31 -25.68
N LYS A 322 23.04 -6.65 -26.83
CA LYS A 322 23.82 -7.18 -27.97
C LYS A 322 25.31 -7.35 -27.65
N THR A 323 25.88 -6.53 -26.76
CA THR A 323 27.28 -6.70 -26.35
C THR A 323 27.54 -8.00 -25.57
N GLY A 324 26.50 -8.64 -25.03
CA GLY A 324 26.61 -9.85 -24.20
C GLY A 324 26.99 -9.60 -22.74
N ASN A 325 27.26 -8.35 -22.35
CA ASN A 325 27.65 -7.99 -20.98
C ASN A 325 26.52 -8.18 -19.95
N LEU A 326 25.26 -8.25 -20.40
CA LEU A 326 24.08 -8.56 -19.59
C LEU A 326 23.68 -10.05 -19.64
N SER A 327 24.63 -10.96 -19.87
CA SER A 327 24.36 -12.40 -20.05
C SER A 327 23.71 -13.09 -18.84
N LYS A 328 23.86 -12.54 -17.62
CA LYS A 328 23.23 -13.07 -16.41
C LYS A 328 21.85 -12.47 -16.12
N LEU A 329 21.36 -11.55 -16.94
CA LEU A 329 20.12 -10.84 -16.71
C LEU A 329 18.93 -11.80 -16.76
N ARG A 330 18.16 -11.82 -15.68
CA ARG A 330 16.97 -12.66 -15.46
C ARG A 330 15.69 -11.84 -15.47
N LYS A 331 15.72 -10.58 -15.02
CA LYS A 331 14.51 -9.76 -14.88
C LYS A 331 14.74 -8.36 -15.44
N ILE A 332 13.85 -7.94 -16.34
CA ILE A 332 13.79 -6.59 -16.88
C ILE A 332 12.41 -6.02 -16.56
N LYS A 333 12.38 -4.88 -15.86
CA LYS A 333 11.17 -4.12 -15.58
C LYS A 333 11.27 -2.72 -16.17
N LEU A 334 10.36 -2.39 -17.07
CA LEU A 334 10.23 -1.09 -17.74
C LEU A 334 8.78 -0.59 -17.66
N VAL A 335 8.16 -0.69 -16.47
CA VAL A 335 6.75 -0.33 -16.27
C VAL A 335 6.56 1.18 -16.33
N SER A 336 5.57 1.67 -17.06
CA SER A 336 5.25 3.11 -17.18
C SER A 336 6.46 3.94 -17.58
N THR A 337 7.13 3.53 -18.64
CA THR A 337 8.35 4.18 -19.12
C THR A 337 8.14 5.02 -20.39
N LEU A 338 6.90 5.20 -20.84
CA LEU A 338 6.55 5.81 -22.12
C LEU A 338 7.16 5.07 -23.33
N LEU A 339 7.44 3.78 -23.16
CA LEU A 339 8.10 2.96 -24.16
C LEU A 339 7.10 2.63 -25.28
N SER A 340 7.23 3.30 -26.43
CA SER A 340 6.44 2.97 -27.62
C SER A 340 6.76 1.59 -28.18
N GLY A 341 5.91 1.06 -29.06
CA GLY A 341 6.14 -0.20 -29.75
C GLY A 341 7.42 -0.25 -30.58
N TYR A 342 7.94 0.89 -31.04
CA TYR A 342 9.29 0.95 -31.63
C TYR A 342 10.39 0.78 -30.59
N GLY A 343 10.21 1.38 -29.40
CA GLY A 343 11.10 1.16 -28.27
C GLY A 343 11.17 -0.32 -27.89
N VAL A 344 10.01 -0.99 -27.82
CA VAL A 344 9.95 -2.44 -27.63
C VAL A 344 10.56 -3.20 -28.80
N GLY A 345 10.41 -2.70 -30.04
CA GLY A 345 11.09 -3.23 -31.22
C GLY A 345 12.61 -3.29 -31.05
N TYR A 346 13.24 -2.19 -30.60
CA TYR A 346 14.68 -2.20 -30.32
C TYR A 346 15.05 -3.22 -29.25
N LEU A 347 14.31 -3.26 -28.15
CA LEU A 347 14.55 -4.25 -27.08
C LEU A 347 14.44 -5.68 -27.62
N ALA A 348 13.42 -5.95 -28.44
CA ALA A 348 13.20 -7.23 -29.09
C ALA A 348 14.35 -7.62 -30.01
N ASP A 349 14.94 -6.69 -30.75
CA ASP A 349 16.09 -6.97 -31.61
C ASP A 349 17.31 -7.41 -30.77
N GLY A 350 17.57 -6.75 -29.63
CA GLY A 350 18.65 -7.13 -28.72
C GLY A 350 18.46 -8.52 -28.11
N LEU A 351 17.21 -8.89 -27.79
CA LEU A 351 16.88 -10.22 -27.27
C LEU A 351 17.00 -11.31 -28.35
N GLN A 352 16.58 -11.01 -29.58
CA GLN A 352 16.68 -11.93 -30.73
C GLN A 352 18.13 -12.23 -31.12
N GLU A 353 19.05 -11.29 -30.92
CA GLU A 353 20.49 -11.49 -31.15
C GLU A 353 21.19 -12.26 -30.02
N GLY A 354 20.45 -12.70 -28.99
CA GLY A 354 20.96 -13.56 -27.92
C GLY A 354 21.41 -12.82 -26.65
N GLY A 355 21.04 -11.55 -26.49
CA GLY A 355 21.44 -10.73 -25.35
C GLY A 355 20.78 -11.04 -24.00
N GLY A 356 19.83 -11.98 -23.94
CA GLY A 356 19.11 -12.34 -22.71
C GLY A 356 18.87 -13.85 -22.54
N PRO A 357 19.91 -14.70 -22.58
CA PRO A 357 19.73 -16.16 -22.58
C PRO A 357 19.16 -16.70 -21.26
N LEU A 358 19.34 -15.96 -20.16
CA LEU A 358 18.84 -16.30 -18.84
C LEU A 358 17.57 -15.51 -18.46
N LEU A 359 16.99 -14.74 -19.39
CA LEU A 359 15.83 -13.90 -19.12
C LEU A 359 14.64 -14.78 -18.71
N GLN A 360 14.10 -14.49 -17.53
CA GLN A 360 12.97 -15.16 -16.91
C GLN A 360 11.74 -14.26 -16.84
N SER A 361 11.91 -12.97 -16.61
CA SER A 361 10.79 -12.04 -16.42
C SER A 361 10.98 -10.78 -17.26
N LEU A 362 9.95 -10.44 -18.02
CA LEU A 362 9.85 -9.22 -18.79
C LEU A 362 8.53 -8.52 -18.47
N ASP A 363 8.63 -7.34 -17.85
CA ASP A 363 7.48 -6.49 -17.52
C ASP A 363 7.59 -5.16 -18.26
N LEU A 364 6.66 -4.92 -19.16
CA LEU A 364 6.56 -3.74 -20.03
C LEU A 364 5.21 -3.03 -19.83
N SER A 365 4.59 -3.17 -18.65
CA SER A 365 3.25 -2.64 -18.38
C SER A 365 3.23 -1.10 -18.36
N GLY A 366 2.05 -0.48 -18.47
CA GLY A 366 1.84 0.88 -17.95
C GLY A 366 2.10 2.09 -18.86
N ASP A 367 2.02 1.97 -20.19
CA ASP A 367 2.23 3.09 -21.15
C ASP A 367 0.92 3.66 -21.73
N SER A 368 -0.10 3.87 -20.87
CA SER A 368 -1.49 4.11 -21.26
C SER A 368 -1.79 5.51 -21.85
N HIS A 369 -0.88 6.47 -21.74
CA HIS A 369 -1.12 7.89 -22.05
C HIS A 369 -0.64 8.37 -23.44
N MET A 370 -0.03 7.50 -24.25
CA MET A 370 0.37 7.90 -25.60
C MET A 370 -0.80 7.73 -26.58
N PRO A 371 -1.23 8.79 -27.30
CA PRO A 371 -2.36 8.71 -28.22
C PRO A 371 -2.09 7.68 -29.31
N CYS A 372 -3.07 6.80 -29.50
CA CYS A 372 -3.14 5.84 -30.58
C CYS A 372 -2.97 6.59 -31.91
N GLY A 373 -1.86 6.36 -32.61
CA GLY A 373 -1.59 6.97 -33.91
C GLY A 373 -0.93 5.95 -34.83
N LYS A 374 -1.15 6.10 -36.13
CA LYS A 374 -0.47 5.25 -37.13
C LYS A 374 1.05 5.41 -36.99
N GLY A 375 1.72 4.28 -36.80
CA GLY A 375 3.18 4.21 -36.79
C GLY A 375 3.80 4.39 -35.42
N TRP A 376 3.42 3.58 -34.42
CA TRP A 376 4.10 3.50 -33.11
C TRP A 376 4.84 2.18 -32.88
N GLY A 377 4.91 1.31 -33.91
CA GLY A 377 5.39 -0.07 -33.77
C GLY A 377 4.35 -0.95 -33.07
N ASN A 378 4.39 -2.26 -33.30
CA ASN A 378 3.47 -3.19 -32.66
C ASN A 378 4.25 -4.06 -31.65
N THR A 379 4.04 -3.80 -30.36
CA THR A 379 4.70 -4.51 -29.26
C THR A 379 4.45 -6.01 -29.33
N GLY A 380 3.21 -6.41 -29.61
CA GLY A 380 2.85 -7.83 -29.75
C GLY A 380 3.68 -8.52 -30.84
N LEU A 381 3.84 -7.89 -32.00
CA LEU A 381 4.63 -8.45 -33.10
C LEU A 381 6.12 -8.55 -32.76
N ALA A 382 6.68 -7.53 -32.12
CA ALA A 382 8.08 -7.52 -31.70
C ALA A 382 8.37 -8.67 -30.72
N LEU A 383 7.52 -8.83 -29.69
CA LEU A 383 7.65 -9.91 -28.71
C LEU A 383 7.39 -11.28 -29.33
N ALA A 384 6.44 -11.40 -30.26
CA ALA A 384 6.19 -12.65 -30.97
C ALA A 384 7.44 -13.16 -31.72
N LYS A 385 8.21 -12.26 -32.33
CA LYS A 385 9.51 -12.59 -32.95
C LYS A 385 10.53 -13.05 -31.90
N VAL A 386 10.60 -12.39 -30.75
CA VAL A 386 11.48 -12.80 -29.64
C VAL A 386 11.15 -14.21 -29.18
N LEU A 387 9.88 -14.54 -28.97
CA LEU A 387 9.47 -15.88 -28.53
C LEU A 387 9.84 -16.94 -29.57
N ARG A 388 9.55 -16.70 -30.85
CA ARG A 388 9.89 -17.64 -31.94
C ARG A 388 11.38 -17.80 -32.19
N SER A 389 12.21 -16.83 -31.78
CA SER A 389 13.66 -16.93 -31.95
C SER A 389 14.28 -18.07 -31.15
N GLY A 390 13.61 -18.56 -30.10
CA GLY A 390 14.15 -19.57 -29.19
C GLY A 390 15.32 -19.08 -28.33
N ARG A 391 15.66 -17.79 -28.37
CA ARG A 391 16.81 -17.19 -27.66
C ARG A 391 16.50 -16.79 -26.22
N VAL A 392 15.24 -16.87 -25.80
CA VAL A 392 14.79 -16.62 -24.41
C VAL A 392 14.14 -17.87 -23.79
N PRO A 393 14.86 -19.02 -23.74
CA PRO A 393 14.25 -20.32 -23.39
C PRO A 393 13.82 -20.40 -21.92
N ARG A 394 14.28 -19.48 -21.05
CA ARG A 394 13.99 -19.46 -19.62
C ARG A 394 12.84 -18.54 -19.23
N MET A 395 12.15 -17.95 -20.20
CA MET A 395 11.04 -17.03 -19.94
C MET A 395 9.95 -17.73 -19.11
N SER A 396 9.71 -17.20 -17.91
CA SER A 396 8.74 -17.69 -16.93
C SER A 396 7.65 -16.66 -16.61
N ALA A 397 7.85 -15.38 -16.92
CA ALA A 397 6.90 -14.31 -16.68
C ALA A 397 6.88 -13.27 -17.80
N LEU A 398 5.71 -13.04 -18.39
CA LEU A 398 5.46 -11.99 -19.39
C LEU A 398 4.27 -11.13 -18.94
N VAL A 399 4.52 -9.83 -18.74
CA VAL A 399 3.56 -8.89 -18.17
C VAL A 399 3.41 -7.68 -19.11
N LEU A 400 2.23 -7.50 -19.68
CA LEU A 400 1.88 -6.45 -20.64
C LEU A 400 0.58 -5.75 -20.27
N ARG A 401 0.44 -5.30 -19.00
CA ARG A 401 -0.79 -4.62 -18.55
C ARG A 401 -0.85 -3.18 -19.03
N GLU A 402 -2.05 -2.70 -19.29
CA GLU A 402 -2.38 -1.30 -19.64
C GLU A 402 -1.67 -0.71 -20.87
N ARG A 403 -1.07 -1.56 -21.73
CA ARG A 403 -0.46 -1.12 -22.99
C ARG A 403 -1.54 -0.79 -24.04
N GLN A 404 -1.33 0.29 -24.80
CA GLN A 404 -2.22 0.67 -25.92
C GLN A 404 -1.77 0.11 -27.28
N ASP A 405 -0.56 -0.42 -27.38
CA ASP A 405 0.08 -0.83 -28.64
C ASP A 405 0.19 -2.36 -28.82
N VAL A 406 -0.55 -3.11 -28.00
CA VAL A 406 -0.74 -4.57 -28.11
C VAL A 406 -2.12 -4.81 -28.74
N VAL A 407 -2.19 -4.62 -30.06
CA VAL A 407 -3.45 -4.64 -30.82
C VAL A 407 -3.29 -5.38 -32.15
N GLY A 408 -4.41 -5.75 -32.76
CA GLY A 408 -4.53 -6.25 -34.11
C GLY A 408 -3.64 -7.46 -34.42
N GLN A 409 -2.87 -7.38 -35.51
CA GLN A 409 -2.05 -8.51 -35.97
C GLN A 409 -0.97 -8.91 -34.97
N GLY A 410 -0.46 -7.96 -34.18
CA GLY A 410 0.63 -8.27 -33.27
C GLY A 410 0.21 -9.03 -32.03
N VAL A 411 -0.98 -8.77 -31.47
CA VAL A 411 -1.50 -9.59 -30.37
C VAL A 411 -1.86 -10.99 -30.83
N LEU A 412 -2.42 -11.13 -32.05
CA LEU A 412 -2.65 -12.42 -32.69
C LEU A 412 -1.35 -13.23 -32.84
N GLU A 413 -0.30 -12.60 -33.36
CA GLU A 413 0.97 -13.27 -33.59
C GLU A 413 1.71 -13.59 -32.27
N LEU A 414 1.53 -12.76 -31.24
CA LEU A 414 1.99 -13.04 -29.88
C LEU A 414 1.32 -14.29 -29.30
N CYS A 415 -0.02 -14.33 -29.29
CA CYS A 415 -0.78 -15.48 -28.79
C CYS A 415 -0.50 -16.75 -29.60
N ARG A 416 -0.32 -16.64 -30.92
CA ARG A 416 0.11 -17.76 -31.78
C ARG A 416 1.48 -18.29 -31.36
N SER A 417 2.43 -17.41 -31.02
CA SER A 417 3.77 -17.82 -30.59
C SER A 417 3.76 -18.51 -29.23
N LEU A 418 2.94 -18.01 -28.30
CA LEU A 418 2.70 -18.64 -27.00
C LEU A 418 2.09 -20.04 -27.17
N ALA A 419 1.13 -20.19 -28.09
CA ALA A 419 0.43 -21.45 -28.34
C ALA A 419 1.31 -22.55 -28.95
N VAL A 420 2.44 -22.23 -29.59
CA VAL A 420 3.33 -23.23 -30.22
C VAL A 420 4.39 -23.76 -29.24
N SER A 421 4.23 -23.53 -27.92
CA SER A 421 5.16 -23.97 -26.86
C SER A 421 6.57 -23.39 -26.99
N CYS A 422 6.69 -22.15 -27.49
CA CYS A 422 7.98 -21.44 -27.49
C CYS A 422 8.48 -21.11 -26.07
N THR A 423 7.59 -21.10 -25.08
CA THR A 423 7.89 -20.79 -23.67
C THR A 423 7.22 -21.79 -22.72
N PRO A 424 7.72 -23.04 -22.64
CA PRO A 424 7.09 -24.08 -21.82
C PRO A 424 7.22 -23.80 -20.31
N LEU A 425 8.16 -22.95 -19.90
CA LEU A 425 8.39 -22.54 -18.51
C LEU A 425 7.53 -21.35 -18.06
N LEU A 426 6.64 -20.85 -18.94
CA LEU A 426 5.81 -19.69 -18.64
C LEU A 426 4.83 -20.01 -17.51
N SER A 427 5.02 -19.33 -16.38
CA SER A 427 4.23 -19.46 -15.15
C SER A 427 3.35 -18.25 -14.85
N TRP A 428 3.71 -17.08 -15.40
CA TRP A 428 3.01 -15.83 -15.16
C TRP A 428 2.75 -15.13 -16.49
N LEU A 429 1.48 -14.90 -16.80
CA LEU A 429 1.05 -14.27 -18.05
C LEU A 429 -0.02 -13.22 -17.75
N GLU A 430 0.27 -11.96 -18.05
CA GLU A 430 -0.69 -10.87 -17.96
C GLU A 430 -0.78 -10.12 -19.28
N LEU A 431 -1.96 -10.13 -19.90
CA LEU A 431 -2.21 -9.54 -21.22
C LEU A 431 -3.48 -8.68 -21.19
N ASP A 432 -3.31 -7.40 -21.49
CA ASP A 432 -4.42 -6.49 -21.75
C ASP A 432 -4.53 -6.25 -23.26
N PHE A 433 -5.67 -6.60 -23.83
CA PHE A 433 -5.99 -6.42 -25.25
C PHE A 433 -6.67 -5.07 -25.44
N ARG A 434 -6.33 -4.38 -26.53
CA ARG A 434 -7.00 -3.16 -26.97
C ARG A 434 -7.47 -3.29 -28.41
N GLU A 435 -8.56 -2.61 -28.73
CA GLU A 435 -9.12 -2.58 -30.08
C GLU A 435 -8.21 -1.73 -30.98
N GLU A 436 -7.81 -2.28 -32.12
CA GLU A 436 -7.14 -1.53 -33.18
C GLU A 436 -8.13 -0.51 -33.79
N GLU A 437 -7.74 0.77 -33.89
CA GLU A 437 -8.62 1.81 -34.43
C GLU A 437 -9.18 1.43 -35.82
N GLY A 438 -10.51 1.35 -35.93
CA GLY A 438 -11.20 0.99 -37.17
C GLY A 438 -11.27 -0.52 -37.44
N SER A 439 -10.89 -1.37 -36.48
CA SER A 439 -11.13 -2.82 -36.50
C SER A 439 -12.42 -3.19 -35.76
N ASP A 440 -12.94 -4.39 -36.03
CA ASP A 440 -14.12 -4.98 -35.38
C ASP A 440 -13.75 -5.93 -34.22
N GLY A 441 -12.49 -5.96 -33.79
CA GLY A 441 -11.99 -6.87 -32.74
C GLY A 441 -11.79 -8.32 -33.21
N SER A 442 -11.92 -8.60 -34.51
CA SER A 442 -11.80 -9.97 -35.05
C SER A 442 -10.43 -10.60 -34.82
N LYS A 443 -9.36 -9.82 -34.94
CA LYS A 443 -7.98 -10.31 -34.72
C LYS A 443 -7.72 -10.58 -33.25
N GLU A 444 -8.21 -9.73 -32.37
CA GLU A 444 -8.15 -9.88 -30.91
C GLU A 444 -8.93 -11.11 -30.48
N GLY A 445 -10.12 -11.33 -31.05
CA GLY A 445 -10.91 -12.54 -30.83
C GLY A 445 -10.20 -13.81 -31.31
N GLU A 446 -9.58 -13.78 -32.49
CA GLU A 446 -8.75 -14.90 -32.96
C GLU A 446 -7.55 -15.13 -32.05
N ALA A 447 -6.90 -14.07 -31.56
CA ALA A 447 -5.77 -14.15 -30.64
C ALA A 447 -6.14 -14.89 -29.34
N VAL A 448 -7.30 -14.56 -28.75
CA VAL A 448 -7.85 -15.27 -27.59
C VAL A 448 -8.07 -16.75 -27.90
N ARG A 449 -8.64 -17.09 -29.06
CA ARG A 449 -8.82 -18.50 -29.48
C ARG A 449 -7.49 -19.24 -29.66
N ARG A 450 -6.45 -18.58 -30.19
CA ARG A 450 -5.11 -19.19 -30.30
C ARG A 450 -4.53 -19.50 -28.94
N LEU A 451 -4.66 -18.56 -27.99
CA LEU A 451 -4.23 -18.78 -26.61
C LEU A 451 -5.01 -19.93 -25.97
N ALA A 452 -6.32 -19.98 -26.15
CA ALA A 452 -7.18 -21.07 -25.70
C ALA A 452 -6.75 -22.43 -26.28
N GLY A 453 -6.47 -22.49 -27.59
CA GLY A 453 -5.94 -23.70 -28.23
C GLY A 453 -4.63 -24.18 -27.60
N GLY A 454 -3.68 -23.27 -27.37
CA GLY A 454 -2.41 -23.59 -26.71
C GLY A 454 -2.58 -24.11 -25.28
N ILE A 455 -3.51 -23.55 -24.51
CA ILE A 455 -3.87 -24.02 -23.17
C ILE A 455 -4.47 -25.42 -23.24
N ARG A 456 -5.45 -25.64 -24.12
CA ARG A 456 -6.14 -26.93 -24.30
C ARG A 456 -5.19 -28.05 -24.73
N GLU A 457 -4.22 -27.72 -25.59
CA GLU A 457 -3.20 -28.66 -26.07
C GLU A 457 -2.06 -28.90 -25.05
N GLY A 458 -2.10 -28.28 -23.87
CA GLY A 458 -1.09 -28.43 -22.82
C GLY A 458 0.27 -27.82 -23.19
N LYS A 459 0.29 -26.80 -24.06
CA LYS A 459 1.51 -26.12 -24.53
C LYS A 459 2.06 -25.10 -23.53
N LEU A 460 1.27 -24.78 -22.50
CA LEU A 460 1.61 -23.86 -21.43
C LEU A 460 1.41 -24.53 -20.05
N PRO A 461 2.09 -25.66 -19.78
CA PRO A 461 1.75 -26.54 -18.64
C PRO A 461 2.14 -25.95 -17.28
N MET A 462 3.06 -24.97 -17.25
CA MET A 462 3.57 -24.36 -16.02
C MET A 462 2.80 -23.11 -15.60
N LEU A 463 1.71 -22.73 -16.30
CA LEU A 463 0.95 -21.52 -15.97
C LEU A 463 0.33 -21.63 -14.56
N GLU A 464 0.76 -20.71 -13.70
CA GLU A 464 0.26 -20.55 -12.34
C GLU A 464 -0.59 -19.29 -12.20
N ASN A 465 -0.27 -18.21 -12.93
CA ASN A 465 -0.95 -16.92 -12.84
C ASN A 465 -1.32 -16.43 -14.23
N VAL A 466 -2.62 -16.23 -14.47
CA VAL A 466 -3.16 -15.77 -15.75
C VAL A 466 -4.06 -14.57 -15.53
N HIS A 467 -3.71 -13.45 -16.14
CA HIS A 467 -4.57 -12.27 -16.27
C HIS A 467 -4.83 -11.98 -17.74
N VAL A 468 -6.10 -11.88 -18.12
CA VAL A 468 -6.52 -11.50 -19.47
C VAL A 468 -7.62 -10.44 -19.38
N ASP A 469 -7.33 -9.23 -19.84
CA ASP A 469 -8.31 -8.16 -20.02
C ASP A 469 -8.59 -7.94 -21.51
N VAL A 470 -9.79 -8.31 -21.95
CA VAL A 470 -10.29 -8.08 -23.31
C VAL A 470 -11.45 -7.09 -23.36
N SER A 471 -11.72 -6.40 -22.25
CA SER A 471 -12.91 -5.54 -22.13
C SER A 471 -12.92 -4.31 -23.04
N ARG A 472 -11.76 -3.95 -23.59
CA ARG A 472 -11.56 -2.81 -24.50
C ARG A 472 -11.06 -3.24 -25.87
N ALA A 473 -11.31 -4.50 -26.25
CA ALA A 473 -10.77 -5.13 -27.45
C ALA A 473 -11.82 -5.56 -28.48
N GLY A 474 -13.11 -5.27 -28.25
CA GLY A 474 -14.19 -5.69 -29.15
C GLY A 474 -14.36 -7.22 -29.28
N VAL A 475 -13.77 -8.00 -28.38
CA VAL A 475 -13.76 -9.47 -28.46
C VAL A 475 -15.16 -10.05 -28.23
N SER A 476 -15.58 -10.98 -29.08
CA SER A 476 -16.88 -11.66 -28.95
C SER A 476 -16.94 -12.64 -27.77
N GLY A 477 -18.14 -12.84 -27.22
CA GLY A 477 -18.40 -13.80 -26.14
C GLY A 477 -17.95 -15.23 -26.50
N GLU A 478 -18.11 -15.65 -27.76
CA GLU A 478 -17.65 -16.96 -28.25
C GLU A 478 -16.13 -17.16 -28.12
N ALA A 479 -15.30 -16.13 -28.32
CA ALA A 479 -13.86 -16.28 -28.11
C ALA A 479 -13.51 -16.45 -26.62
N VAL A 480 -14.22 -15.75 -25.74
CA VAL A 480 -14.08 -15.91 -24.28
C VAL A 480 -14.57 -17.28 -23.82
N LYS A 481 -15.63 -17.81 -24.45
CA LYS A 481 -16.13 -19.15 -24.22
C LYS A 481 -15.09 -20.21 -24.53
N ASP A 482 -14.44 -20.12 -25.70
CA ASP A 482 -13.33 -21.01 -26.08
C ASP A 482 -12.21 -20.99 -25.03
N LEU A 483 -11.86 -19.81 -24.52
CA LEU A 483 -10.88 -19.65 -23.45
C LEU A 483 -11.35 -20.31 -22.14
N GLY A 484 -12.60 -20.10 -21.74
CA GLY A 484 -13.18 -20.73 -20.54
C GLY A 484 -13.12 -22.25 -20.60
N LEU A 485 -13.55 -22.84 -21.71
CA LEU A 485 -13.48 -24.30 -21.95
C LEU A 485 -12.04 -24.81 -21.93
N ALA A 486 -11.11 -24.08 -22.55
CA ALA A 486 -9.70 -24.45 -22.56
C ALA A 486 -9.09 -24.45 -21.16
N LEU A 487 -9.37 -23.45 -20.33
CA LEU A 487 -8.91 -23.40 -18.93
C LEU A 487 -9.42 -24.61 -18.13
N GLY A 488 -10.67 -25.03 -18.37
CA GLY A 488 -11.27 -26.19 -17.72
C GLY A 488 -10.79 -27.56 -18.20
N SER A 489 -10.13 -27.63 -19.36
CA SER A 489 -9.72 -28.89 -20.00
C SER A 489 -8.61 -29.66 -19.27
N GLY A 490 -7.98 -29.06 -18.25
CA GLY A 490 -6.90 -29.66 -17.46
C GLY A 490 -5.48 -29.37 -17.99
N GLY A 491 -5.36 -28.69 -19.14
CA GLY A 491 -4.06 -28.30 -19.71
C GLY A 491 -3.25 -27.33 -18.84
N VAL A 492 -3.89 -26.67 -17.87
CA VAL A 492 -3.28 -25.74 -16.89
C VAL A 492 -3.69 -26.10 -15.45
N SER A 493 -3.60 -27.38 -15.09
CA SER A 493 -3.99 -27.87 -13.75
C SER A 493 -3.21 -27.27 -12.57
N GLY A 494 -2.03 -26.68 -12.84
CA GLY A 494 -1.22 -25.94 -11.87
C GLY A 494 -1.66 -24.50 -11.60
N LEU A 495 -2.72 -24.02 -12.27
CA LEU A 495 -3.18 -22.63 -12.16
C LEU A 495 -3.61 -22.30 -10.72
N VAL A 496 -2.98 -21.27 -10.15
CA VAL A 496 -3.22 -20.77 -8.79
C VAL A 496 -4.09 -19.52 -8.80
N SER A 497 -3.87 -18.62 -9.77
CA SER A 497 -4.57 -17.35 -9.90
C SER A 497 -5.12 -17.15 -11.32
N LEU A 498 -6.41 -16.85 -11.42
CA LEU A 498 -7.09 -16.53 -12.67
C LEU A 498 -7.82 -15.20 -12.55
N SER A 499 -7.51 -14.26 -13.44
CA SER A 499 -8.16 -12.96 -13.55
C SER A 499 -8.64 -12.73 -14.98
N LEU A 500 -9.95 -12.64 -15.17
CA LEU A 500 -10.57 -12.41 -16.47
C LEU A 500 -11.42 -11.14 -16.42
N ILE A 501 -11.20 -10.24 -17.38
CA ILE A 501 -11.97 -9.01 -17.55
C ILE A 501 -12.46 -8.96 -18.99
N TRP A 502 -13.78 -8.94 -19.21
CA TRP A 502 -14.34 -8.94 -20.56
C TRP A 502 -15.68 -8.20 -20.64
N ARG A 503 -16.07 -7.90 -21.87
CA ARG A 503 -17.37 -7.33 -22.22
C ARG A 503 -17.97 -8.15 -23.35
N GLU A 504 -19.24 -8.49 -23.22
CA GLU A 504 -20.02 -9.20 -24.22
C GLU A 504 -21.47 -8.67 -24.24
N THR A 505 -22.15 -8.87 -25.36
CA THR A 505 -23.57 -8.49 -25.51
C THR A 505 -24.53 -9.59 -25.08
N GLY A 506 -24.08 -10.85 -25.13
CA GLY A 506 -24.79 -12.06 -24.69
C GLY A 506 -24.22 -12.60 -23.37
N ASP A 507 -24.34 -13.92 -23.16
CA ASP A 507 -23.80 -14.63 -21.99
C ASP A 507 -22.95 -15.86 -22.38
N GLU A 508 -22.53 -15.98 -23.65
CA GLU A 508 -21.79 -17.12 -24.17
C GLU A 508 -20.42 -17.26 -23.50
N GLY A 509 -19.71 -16.14 -23.27
CA GLY A 509 -18.42 -16.09 -22.60
C GLY A 509 -18.52 -16.52 -21.14
N VAL A 510 -19.51 -15.98 -20.40
CA VAL A 510 -19.87 -16.46 -19.06
C VAL A 510 -20.14 -17.97 -19.07
N GLY A 511 -20.83 -18.47 -20.09
CA GLY A 511 -21.17 -19.89 -20.24
C GLY A 511 -19.97 -20.80 -20.39
N GLY A 512 -19.02 -20.45 -21.26
CA GLY A 512 -17.79 -21.23 -21.41
C GLY A 512 -16.91 -21.20 -20.16
N ILE A 513 -16.87 -20.07 -19.44
CA ILE A 513 -16.18 -19.99 -18.14
C ILE A 513 -16.89 -20.88 -17.10
N ALA A 514 -18.21 -20.84 -17.03
CA ALA A 514 -18.99 -21.68 -16.13
C ALA A 514 -18.74 -23.18 -16.40
N GLU A 515 -18.83 -23.59 -17.67
CA GLU A 515 -18.58 -24.97 -18.08
C GLU A 515 -17.14 -25.39 -17.76
N GLY A 516 -16.15 -24.56 -18.12
CA GLY A 516 -14.74 -24.82 -17.86
C GLY A 516 -14.41 -24.96 -16.37
N LEU A 517 -14.89 -24.05 -15.53
CA LEU A 517 -14.77 -24.16 -14.07
C LEU A 517 -15.49 -25.42 -13.54
N GLY A 518 -16.58 -25.82 -14.20
CA GLY A 518 -17.39 -26.99 -13.87
C GLY A 518 -16.79 -28.34 -14.27
N MET A 519 -15.78 -28.37 -15.15
CA MET A 519 -15.06 -29.57 -15.59
C MET A 519 -14.10 -30.14 -14.53
N GLY A 520 -13.70 -29.33 -13.54
CA GLY A 520 -12.80 -29.76 -12.47
C GLY A 520 -11.31 -29.82 -12.85
N GLY A 521 -10.92 -29.30 -14.02
CA GLY A 521 -9.52 -29.27 -14.49
C GLY A 521 -8.60 -28.26 -13.78
N LEU A 522 -9.10 -27.53 -12.78
CA LEU A 522 -8.38 -26.46 -12.06
C LEU A 522 -8.29 -26.74 -10.54
N PRO A 523 -7.64 -27.85 -10.12
CA PRO A 523 -7.61 -28.26 -8.71
C PRO A 523 -6.78 -27.32 -7.82
N CYS A 524 -5.83 -26.57 -8.38
CA CYS A 524 -4.92 -25.70 -7.63
C CYS A 524 -5.43 -24.26 -7.48
N LEU A 525 -6.58 -23.90 -8.09
CA LEU A 525 -7.05 -22.52 -8.17
C LEU A 525 -7.45 -21.99 -6.79
N ARG A 526 -6.74 -20.95 -6.34
CA ARG A 526 -6.95 -20.29 -5.03
C ARG A 526 -7.57 -18.91 -5.17
N ASP A 527 -7.18 -18.17 -6.21
CA ASP A 527 -7.63 -16.80 -6.45
C ASP A 527 -8.37 -16.74 -7.79
N LEU A 528 -9.67 -16.43 -7.75
CA LEU A 528 -10.50 -16.23 -8.93
C LEU A 528 -11.05 -14.82 -8.95
N SER A 529 -10.71 -14.06 -9.99
CA SER A 529 -11.22 -12.70 -10.22
C SER A 529 -11.93 -12.63 -11.56
N LEU A 530 -13.25 -12.44 -11.53
CA LEU A 530 -14.06 -12.29 -12.73
C LEU A 530 -14.67 -10.89 -12.76
N LYS A 531 -14.38 -10.12 -13.81
CA LYS A 531 -15.02 -8.82 -14.07
C LYS A 531 -15.77 -8.90 -15.40
N MET A 532 -17.06 -9.17 -15.31
CA MET A 532 -17.92 -9.41 -16.47
C MET A 532 -18.82 -8.21 -16.76
N MET A 533 -18.95 -7.88 -18.05
CA MET A 533 -19.93 -6.92 -18.57
C MET A 533 -20.75 -7.67 -19.63
N CYS A 534 -21.78 -8.38 -19.20
CA CYS A 534 -22.64 -9.21 -20.06
C CYS A 534 -24.09 -8.68 -20.07
N GLY A 535 -24.82 -8.96 -21.15
CA GLY A 535 -26.24 -8.64 -21.31
C GLY A 535 -26.98 -9.82 -21.95
N GLY A 536 -28.31 -9.90 -21.86
CA GLY A 536 -29.06 -10.98 -22.51
C GLY A 536 -30.32 -11.39 -21.75
N GLN A 537 -31.35 -11.83 -22.50
CA GLN A 537 -32.69 -12.09 -21.95
C GLN A 537 -32.84 -13.48 -21.31
N GLU A 538 -32.03 -14.48 -21.69
CA GLU A 538 -32.22 -15.88 -21.25
C GLU A 538 -31.35 -16.27 -20.04
N GLY A 539 -30.12 -15.74 -19.92
CA GLY A 539 -29.31 -15.74 -18.70
C GLY A 539 -28.93 -17.11 -18.10
N GLU A 540 -29.18 -18.22 -18.80
CA GLU A 540 -28.89 -19.57 -18.31
C GLU A 540 -27.39 -19.77 -18.09
N ALA A 541 -26.53 -19.12 -18.88
CA ALA A 541 -25.09 -19.21 -18.68
C ALA A 541 -24.66 -18.53 -17.37
N CYS A 542 -25.23 -17.36 -17.06
CA CYS A 542 -25.03 -16.67 -15.78
C CYS A 542 -25.53 -17.52 -14.62
N ARG A 543 -26.70 -18.15 -14.76
CA ARG A 543 -27.23 -19.12 -13.78
C ARG A 543 -26.31 -20.32 -13.61
N GLY A 544 -25.76 -20.85 -14.70
CA GLY A 544 -24.77 -21.92 -14.72
C GLY A 544 -23.52 -21.56 -13.93
N LEU A 545 -22.98 -20.35 -14.12
CA LEU A 545 -21.83 -19.86 -13.35
C LEU A 545 -22.14 -19.84 -11.85
N GLY A 546 -23.32 -19.32 -11.47
CA GLY A 546 -23.77 -19.35 -10.09
C GLY A 546 -23.85 -20.75 -9.50
N ARG A 547 -24.37 -21.74 -10.25
CA ARG A 547 -24.42 -23.15 -9.81
C ARG A 547 -23.01 -23.72 -9.60
N VAL A 548 -22.09 -23.47 -10.52
CA VAL A 548 -20.71 -23.99 -10.43
C VAL A 548 -19.96 -23.39 -9.25
N LEU A 549 -20.05 -22.08 -9.04
CA LEU A 549 -19.43 -21.40 -7.90
C LEU A 549 -19.98 -21.91 -6.55
N GLY A 550 -21.27 -22.24 -6.48
CA GLY A 550 -21.88 -22.78 -5.26
C GLY A 550 -21.80 -24.30 -5.07
N SER A 551 -21.34 -25.04 -6.09
CA SER A 551 -21.26 -26.51 -6.09
C SER A 551 -20.04 -27.09 -5.37
N GLY A 552 -19.06 -26.27 -4.98
CA GLY A 552 -17.82 -26.74 -4.36
C GLY A 552 -16.83 -27.41 -5.32
N LYS A 553 -17.06 -27.34 -6.65
CA LYS A 553 -16.18 -27.91 -7.69
C LYS A 553 -14.79 -27.28 -7.78
N ILE A 554 -14.57 -26.15 -7.11
CA ILE A 554 -13.26 -25.50 -7.00
C ILE A 554 -12.83 -25.57 -5.52
N PRO A 555 -12.35 -26.73 -5.04
CA PRO A 555 -12.16 -26.98 -3.60
C PRO A 555 -11.04 -26.14 -2.98
N SER A 556 -10.06 -25.70 -3.77
CA SER A 556 -8.91 -24.92 -3.30
C SER A 556 -9.18 -23.41 -3.23
N LEU A 557 -10.37 -22.95 -3.60
CA LEU A 557 -10.66 -21.52 -3.72
C LEU A 557 -10.64 -20.84 -2.34
N GLN A 558 -9.78 -19.84 -2.19
CA GLN A 558 -9.60 -19.04 -0.97
C GLN A 558 -10.09 -17.61 -1.16
N LYS A 559 -9.97 -17.07 -2.37
CA LYS A 559 -10.41 -15.72 -2.68
C LYS A 559 -11.21 -15.71 -3.97
N PHE A 560 -12.37 -15.06 -3.90
CA PHE A 560 -13.22 -14.82 -5.06
C PHE A 560 -13.53 -13.33 -5.16
N THR A 561 -13.20 -12.71 -6.29
CA THR A 561 -13.54 -11.33 -6.59
C THR A 561 -14.48 -11.31 -7.79
N LEU A 562 -15.69 -10.77 -7.58
CA LEU A 562 -16.69 -10.64 -8.63
C LEU A 562 -16.98 -9.17 -8.90
N GLY A 563 -16.69 -8.75 -10.13
CA GLY A 563 -17.17 -7.51 -10.70
C GLY A 563 -18.29 -7.79 -11.69
N SER A 564 -19.48 -7.23 -11.49
CA SER A 564 -20.59 -7.37 -12.44
C SER A 564 -21.41 -6.10 -12.59
N GLN A 565 -22.01 -5.93 -13.76
CA GLN A 565 -23.15 -5.03 -13.92
C GLN A 565 -24.32 -5.54 -13.07
N LEU A 566 -25.01 -4.64 -12.38
CA LEU A 566 -26.23 -4.96 -11.67
C LEU A 566 -27.37 -4.99 -12.70
N ASN A 567 -27.62 -6.15 -13.31
CA ASN A 567 -28.66 -6.37 -14.34
C ASN A 567 -29.29 -7.76 -14.19
N SER A 568 -30.13 -8.18 -15.14
CA SER A 568 -30.73 -9.52 -15.16
C SER A 568 -29.70 -10.65 -15.15
N GLY A 569 -28.59 -10.54 -15.90
CA GLY A 569 -27.48 -11.50 -15.88
C GLY A 569 -26.95 -11.74 -14.46
N PHE A 570 -26.69 -10.67 -13.70
CA PHE A 570 -26.30 -10.79 -12.30
C PHE A 570 -27.40 -11.41 -11.42
N ALA A 571 -28.67 -11.13 -11.72
CA ALA A 571 -29.79 -11.76 -11.02
C ALA A 571 -29.82 -13.28 -11.24
N PHE A 572 -29.59 -13.74 -12.48
CA PHE A 572 -29.51 -15.16 -12.81
C PHE A 572 -28.31 -15.84 -12.15
N LEU A 573 -27.16 -15.16 -12.08
CA LEU A 573 -26.00 -15.64 -11.30
C LEU A 573 -26.36 -15.83 -9.83
N CYS A 574 -27.02 -14.84 -9.23
CA CYS A 574 -27.52 -14.91 -7.85
C CYS A 574 -28.55 -16.04 -7.65
N GLU A 575 -29.40 -16.29 -8.64
CA GLU A 575 -30.34 -17.41 -8.66
C GLU A 575 -29.61 -18.75 -8.68
N GLY A 576 -28.61 -18.92 -9.55
CA GLY A 576 -27.78 -20.12 -9.62
C GLY A 576 -27.06 -20.43 -8.31
N LEU A 577 -26.47 -19.41 -7.68
CA LEU A 577 -25.89 -19.52 -6.34
C LEU A 577 -26.93 -19.95 -5.31
N SER A 578 -28.13 -19.36 -5.38
CA SER A 578 -29.22 -19.68 -4.45
C SER A 578 -29.73 -21.11 -4.60
N LEU A 579 -29.81 -21.63 -5.84
CA LEU A 579 -30.25 -23.01 -6.12
C LEU A 579 -29.25 -24.05 -5.62
N SER A 580 -27.95 -23.73 -5.68
CA SER A 580 -26.90 -24.63 -5.20
C SER A 580 -26.96 -24.92 -3.69
N LEU A 581 -27.62 -24.07 -2.90
CA LEU A 581 -27.75 -24.21 -1.45
C LEU A 581 -28.76 -25.28 -1.00
N GLY A 582 -29.63 -25.74 -1.90
CA GLY A 582 -30.73 -26.67 -1.59
C GLY A 582 -30.45 -28.15 -1.91
N GLY A 583 -29.31 -28.47 -2.55
CA GLY A 583 -28.94 -29.84 -2.91
C GLY A 583 -28.03 -30.52 -1.89
N GLU A 584 -28.02 -31.86 -1.86
CA GLU A 584 -27.05 -32.63 -1.07
C GLU A 584 -25.61 -32.25 -1.49
N GLY A 585 -24.89 -31.53 -0.62
CA GLY A 585 -23.55 -30.99 -0.89
C GLY A 585 -23.48 -29.45 -1.14
N GLY A 586 -24.62 -28.75 -1.09
CA GLY A 586 -24.70 -27.31 -1.31
C GLY A 586 -24.05 -26.45 -0.22
N ALA A 587 -22.82 -26.01 -0.43
CA ALA A 587 -22.14 -25.09 0.48
C ALA A 587 -22.38 -23.61 0.11
N GLY A 588 -22.85 -23.31 -1.10
CA GLY A 588 -22.85 -21.93 -1.63
C GLY A 588 -21.42 -21.38 -1.71
N LEU A 589 -21.23 -20.06 -1.68
CA LEU A 589 -19.89 -19.47 -1.48
C LEU A 589 -19.43 -19.60 -0.01
N SER A 590 -19.64 -20.77 0.59
CA SER A 590 -18.88 -21.21 1.75
C SER A 590 -17.94 -22.30 1.27
N GLY A 591 -16.68 -21.94 1.03
CA GLY A 591 -15.66 -22.91 0.63
C GLY A 591 -15.53 -24.05 1.66
N PRO A 592 -14.81 -25.14 1.34
CA PRO A 592 -14.77 -26.37 2.14
C PRO A 592 -14.26 -26.25 3.60
N ALA A 593 -13.95 -25.05 4.08
CA ALA A 593 -13.90 -24.74 5.51
C ALA A 593 -13.91 -23.21 5.75
N SER A 594 -15.05 -22.53 5.78
CA SER A 594 -15.23 -21.16 6.36
C SER A 594 -14.22 -20.05 6.00
N SER A 595 -13.38 -20.22 4.97
CA SER A 595 -12.18 -19.40 4.69
C SER A 595 -12.20 -18.72 3.33
N LEU A 596 -13.26 -18.94 2.52
CA LEU A 596 -13.43 -18.27 1.25
C LEU A 596 -13.78 -16.80 1.47
N SER A 597 -12.87 -15.89 1.14
CA SER A 597 -13.13 -14.46 1.13
C SER A 597 -13.74 -14.03 -0.20
N VAL A 598 -14.93 -13.42 -0.15
CA VAL A 598 -15.64 -12.92 -1.33
C VAL A 598 -15.66 -11.39 -1.32
N ASP A 599 -15.16 -10.80 -2.41
CA ASP A 599 -15.22 -9.36 -2.67
C ASP A 599 -16.15 -9.09 -3.86
N LEU A 600 -17.23 -8.34 -3.63
CA LEU A 600 -18.23 -8.02 -4.65
C LEU A 600 -18.15 -6.55 -5.03
N SER A 601 -18.06 -6.26 -6.32
CA SER A 601 -18.19 -4.91 -6.88
C SER A 601 -19.28 -4.87 -7.94
N VAL A 602 -20.33 -4.10 -7.70
CA VAL A 602 -21.45 -3.95 -8.62
C VAL A 602 -21.50 -2.53 -9.19
N TRP A 603 -21.72 -2.40 -10.50
CA TRP A 603 -21.89 -1.10 -11.17
C TRP A 603 -23.09 -1.09 -12.11
N THR A 604 -23.42 0.06 -12.69
CA THR A 604 -24.59 0.22 -13.55
C THR A 604 -24.60 -0.72 -14.76
N GLY A 605 -25.69 -1.48 -14.89
CA GLY A 605 -26.14 -2.04 -16.15
C GLY A 605 -27.11 -1.04 -16.74
N LEU A 606 -26.89 -0.58 -17.98
CA LEU A 606 -27.72 0.45 -18.62
C LEU A 606 -29.23 0.12 -18.68
N GLN A 607 -29.63 -1.12 -18.34
CA GLN A 607 -30.99 -1.66 -18.28
C GLN A 607 -31.13 -2.67 -17.11
N GLU A 608 -32.36 -2.87 -16.61
CA GLU A 608 -32.77 -3.96 -15.70
C GLU A 608 -32.11 -4.01 -14.30
N GLU A 609 -31.65 -2.87 -13.78
CA GLU A 609 -30.95 -2.80 -12.49
C GLU A 609 -31.79 -3.30 -11.30
N LYS A 610 -33.11 -3.10 -11.35
CA LYS A 610 -34.04 -3.60 -10.33
C LYS A 610 -34.04 -5.12 -10.25
N GLN A 611 -33.98 -5.81 -11.39
CA GLN A 611 -33.94 -7.26 -11.44
C GLN A 611 -32.63 -7.79 -10.85
N GLY A 612 -31.50 -7.15 -11.20
CA GLY A 612 -30.19 -7.43 -10.58
C GLY A 612 -30.22 -7.28 -9.06
N ALA A 613 -30.79 -6.18 -8.56
CA ALA A 613 -30.93 -5.95 -7.13
C ALA A 613 -31.85 -6.97 -6.44
N HIS A 614 -32.97 -7.35 -7.07
CA HIS A 614 -33.84 -8.41 -6.56
C HIS A 614 -33.14 -9.77 -6.47
N GLY A 615 -32.30 -10.10 -7.47
CA GLY A 615 -31.45 -11.29 -7.43
C GLY A 615 -30.48 -11.25 -6.25
N LEU A 616 -29.79 -10.12 -6.04
CA LEU A 616 -28.89 -9.93 -4.91
C LEU A 616 -29.62 -10.10 -3.56
N ILE A 617 -30.78 -9.45 -3.40
CA ILE A 617 -31.63 -9.56 -2.21
C ILE A 617 -31.97 -11.03 -1.92
N SER A 618 -32.47 -11.75 -2.93
CA SER A 618 -32.86 -13.15 -2.80
C SER A 618 -31.67 -14.03 -2.38
N CYS A 619 -30.50 -13.81 -3.00
CA CYS A 619 -29.29 -14.56 -2.70
C CYS A 619 -28.74 -14.27 -1.30
N LEU A 620 -28.75 -13.00 -0.87
CA LEU A 620 -28.38 -12.60 0.49
C LEU A 620 -29.29 -13.26 1.52
N VAL A 621 -30.62 -13.16 1.36
CA VAL A 621 -31.59 -13.75 2.28
C VAL A 621 -31.46 -15.27 2.36
N LYS A 622 -31.11 -15.94 1.26
CA LYS A 622 -30.85 -17.39 1.25
C LYS A 622 -29.48 -17.79 1.79
N GLY A 623 -28.60 -16.82 2.10
CA GLY A 623 -27.26 -17.08 2.63
C GLY A 623 -26.26 -17.55 1.57
N GLY A 624 -26.42 -17.15 0.31
CA GLY A 624 -25.47 -17.50 -0.77
C GLY A 624 -24.10 -16.83 -0.64
N PHE A 625 -24.00 -15.78 0.17
CA PHE A 625 -22.81 -14.93 0.34
C PHE A 625 -22.21 -14.98 1.75
N LYS A 626 -22.21 -16.15 2.41
CA LYS A 626 -21.66 -16.30 3.78
C LYS A 626 -20.20 -15.86 3.94
N GLY A 627 -19.38 -16.03 2.88
CA GLY A 627 -17.98 -15.58 2.83
C GLY A 627 -17.77 -14.12 2.38
N LEU A 628 -18.84 -13.32 2.23
CA LEU A 628 -18.74 -11.93 1.78
C LEU A 628 -17.98 -11.09 2.80
N ARG A 629 -16.87 -10.52 2.34
CA ARG A 629 -15.97 -9.68 3.11
C ARG A 629 -16.09 -8.21 2.74
N LYS A 630 -16.22 -7.92 1.45
CA LYS A 630 -16.36 -6.55 0.95
C LYS A 630 -17.46 -6.45 -0.07
N ILE A 631 -18.24 -5.37 0.01
CA ILE A 631 -19.17 -5.01 -1.05
C ILE A 631 -19.01 -3.54 -1.44
N ARG A 632 -18.93 -3.31 -2.75
CA ARG A 632 -18.83 -1.97 -3.33
C ARG A 632 -19.95 -1.75 -4.33
N PHE A 633 -20.77 -0.75 -4.08
CA PHE A 633 -21.72 -0.20 -5.03
C PHE A 633 -21.03 0.96 -5.76
N VAL A 634 -20.68 0.76 -7.03
CA VAL A 634 -20.03 1.77 -7.86
C VAL A 634 -21.07 2.78 -8.37
N ASN A 635 -20.63 3.98 -8.73
CA ASN A 635 -21.49 5.07 -9.21
C ASN A 635 -22.42 4.66 -10.38
N HIS A 636 -23.51 5.41 -10.50
CA HIS A 636 -24.54 5.41 -11.53
C HIS A 636 -25.58 4.28 -11.50
N LEU A 637 -25.75 3.58 -10.39
CA LEU A 637 -26.91 2.70 -10.22
C LEU A 637 -28.18 3.57 -10.15
N ARG A 638 -29.30 3.09 -10.71
CA ARG A 638 -30.60 3.78 -10.70
C ARG A 638 -31.65 2.97 -9.94
N LEU A 639 -31.31 2.52 -8.74
CA LEU A 639 -32.25 1.81 -7.86
C LEU A 639 -33.37 2.74 -7.38
N ASP A 640 -34.57 2.21 -7.14
CA ASP A 640 -35.62 2.95 -6.43
C ASP A 640 -35.48 2.76 -4.91
N SER A 641 -36.21 3.60 -4.16
CA SER A 641 -36.14 3.61 -2.71
C SER A 641 -36.69 2.33 -2.07
N GLU A 642 -37.71 1.72 -2.67
CA GLU A 642 -38.28 0.44 -2.22
C GLU A 642 -37.24 -0.69 -2.31
N THR A 643 -36.58 -0.81 -3.47
CA THR A 643 -35.50 -1.78 -3.69
C THR A 643 -34.34 -1.52 -2.74
N GLY A 644 -33.99 -0.25 -2.51
CA GLY A 644 -33.01 0.16 -1.51
C GLY A 644 -33.34 -0.39 -0.12
N GLY A 645 -34.56 -0.18 0.37
CA GLY A 645 -34.99 -0.67 1.68
C GLY A 645 -34.97 -2.19 1.79
N ARG A 646 -35.44 -2.90 0.75
CA ARG A 646 -35.39 -4.37 0.72
C ARG A 646 -33.95 -4.90 0.71
N LEU A 647 -33.05 -4.22 -0.01
CA LEU A 647 -31.63 -4.53 -0.03
C LEU A 647 -30.98 -4.32 1.33
N GLY A 648 -31.28 -3.21 2.00
CA GLY A 648 -30.81 -2.97 3.37
C GLY A 648 -31.27 -4.05 4.34
N ALA A 649 -32.56 -4.41 4.31
CA ALA A 649 -33.11 -5.45 5.16
C ALA A 649 -32.47 -6.83 4.91
N ALA A 650 -32.09 -7.12 3.66
CA ALA A 650 -31.40 -8.37 3.30
C ALA A 650 -30.01 -8.48 3.96
N PHE A 651 -29.24 -7.39 4.03
CA PHE A 651 -27.91 -7.39 4.68
C PHE A 651 -28.00 -7.71 6.18
N THR A 652 -29.07 -7.27 6.82
CA THR A 652 -29.34 -7.51 8.24
C THR A 652 -30.40 -8.60 8.43
N SER A 653 -30.62 -9.48 7.46
CA SER A 653 -31.50 -10.64 7.64
C SER A 653 -30.80 -11.65 8.54
N GLY A 654 -31.53 -12.24 9.50
CA GLY A 654 -30.98 -13.30 10.35
C GLY A 654 -30.49 -14.53 9.54
N SER A 655 -31.06 -14.74 8.36
CA SER A 655 -30.68 -15.83 7.44
C SER A 655 -29.46 -15.52 6.55
N ALA A 656 -29.05 -14.25 6.44
CA ALA A 656 -27.93 -13.86 5.58
C ALA A 656 -26.57 -14.27 6.15
N CYS A 657 -26.44 -14.35 7.48
CA CYS A 657 -25.26 -14.85 8.20
C CYS A 657 -23.93 -14.20 7.74
N LEU A 658 -23.92 -12.89 7.50
CA LEU A 658 -22.78 -12.12 6.99
C LEU A 658 -21.74 -11.84 8.10
N ASN A 659 -21.20 -12.91 8.68
CA ASN A 659 -20.26 -12.84 9.80
C ASN A 659 -18.86 -12.38 9.39
N GLN A 660 -18.54 -12.36 8.09
CA GLN A 660 -17.23 -11.96 7.57
C GLN A 660 -17.23 -10.59 6.89
N LEU A 661 -18.38 -9.93 6.77
CA LEU A 661 -18.48 -8.68 6.06
C LEU A 661 -17.80 -7.57 6.87
N GLU A 662 -16.68 -7.06 6.35
CA GLU A 662 -15.79 -6.09 6.98
C GLU A 662 -16.02 -4.66 6.46
N GLU A 663 -16.33 -4.52 5.17
CA GLU A 663 -16.36 -3.23 4.46
C GLU A 663 -17.57 -3.10 3.53
N MET A 664 -18.31 -2.01 3.67
CA MET A 664 -19.34 -1.56 2.73
C MET A 664 -18.97 -0.20 2.15
N VAL A 665 -18.91 -0.09 0.82
CA VAL A 665 -18.59 1.16 0.11
C VAL A 665 -19.71 1.54 -0.85
N PHE A 666 -20.19 2.78 -0.71
CA PHE A 666 -21.23 3.36 -1.54
C PHE A 666 -20.66 4.47 -2.41
N GLY A 667 -20.82 4.31 -3.72
CA GLY A 667 -20.59 5.32 -4.74
C GLY A 667 -21.63 6.44 -4.68
N GLY A 668 -21.41 7.50 -5.45
CA GLY A 668 -22.17 8.74 -5.33
C GLY A 668 -23.47 8.84 -6.10
N SER A 669 -23.79 7.87 -6.94
CA SER A 669 -25.09 7.81 -7.60
C SER A 669 -25.59 6.37 -7.59
N ILE A 670 -26.40 6.02 -6.58
CA ILE A 670 -26.92 4.65 -6.41
C ILE A 670 -28.42 4.54 -6.69
N PHE A 671 -29.17 5.60 -6.39
CA PHE A 671 -30.62 5.65 -6.59
C PHE A 671 -31.05 6.58 -7.74
N GLY A 672 -31.94 6.12 -8.63
CA GLY A 672 -32.35 6.89 -9.80
C GLY A 672 -33.21 8.10 -9.42
N GLY A 673 -33.16 9.20 -10.18
CA GLY A 673 -34.08 10.35 -9.98
C GLY A 673 -33.47 11.63 -9.39
N GLY A 674 -32.14 11.79 -9.46
CA GLY A 674 -31.45 13.00 -8.98
C GLY A 674 -31.16 13.00 -7.47
N ALA A 675 -30.74 14.15 -6.93
CA ALA A 675 -30.27 14.25 -5.55
C ALA A 675 -31.30 13.80 -4.50
N ARG A 676 -32.55 14.26 -4.62
CA ARG A 676 -33.62 13.89 -3.69
C ARG A 676 -33.88 12.38 -3.64
N ALA A 677 -33.85 11.71 -4.78
CA ALA A 677 -34.06 10.27 -4.82
C ALA A 677 -32.86 9.49 -4.28
N GLN A 678 -31.63 10.04 -4.38
CA GLN A 678 -30.46 9.51 -3.67
C GLN A 678 -30.63 9.56 -2.16
N GLU A 679 -31.07 10.71 -1.66
CA GLU A 679 -31.32 10.92 -0.23
C GLU A 679 -32.41 9.96 0.28
N GLU A 680 -33.56 9.91 -0.39
CA GLU A 680 -34.69 9.03 -0.02
C GLU A 680 -34.31 7.55 -0.16
N GLY A 681 -33.61 7.16 -1.22
CA GLY A 681 -33.19 5.78 -1.44
C GLY A 681 -32.19 5.28 -0.41
N MET A 682 -31.21 6.12 -0.04
CA MET A 682 -30.24 5.78 1.00
C MET A 682 -30.90 5.74 2.39
N ALA A 683 -31.83 6.66 2.67
CA ALA A 683 -32.62 6.61 3.90
C ALA A 683 -33.45 5.31 3.98
N SER A 684 -34.08 4.89 2.89
CA SER A 684 -34.79 3.61 2.82
C SER A 684 -33.86 2.42 3.03
N PHE A 685 -32.68 2.41 2.39
CA PHE A 685 -31.68 1.36 2.58
C PHE A 685 -31.26 1.22 4.05
N LEU A 686 -30.89 2.31 4.70
CA LEU A 686 -30.50 2.32 6.11
C LEU A 686 -31.67 1.94 7.03
N SER A 687 -32.89 2.37 6.70
CA SER A 687 -34.10 1.99 7.46
C SER A 687 -34.36 0.49 7.34
N GLY A 688 -34.14 -0.08 6.14
CA GLY A 688 -34.17 -1.51 5.91
C GLY A 688 -33.16 -2.26 6.77
N MET A 689 -31.92 -1.78 6.83
CA MET A 689 -30.89 -2.33 7.71
C MET A 689 -31.29 -2.25 9.19
N ALA A 690 -31.89 -1.13 9.61
CA ALA A 690 -32.35 -0.95 10.98
C ALA A 690 -33.53 -1.88 11.34
N GLY A 691 -34.33 -2.29 10.35
CA GLY A 691 -35.49 -3.18 10.49
C GLY A 691 -35.19 -4.67 10.38
N GLY A 692 -33.99 -5.07 9.92
CA GLY A 692 -33.63 -6.48 9.81
C GLY A 692 -33.46 -7.18 11.16
N GLY A 693 -33.83 -8.46 11.22
CA GLY A 693 -33.78 -9.25 12.47
C GLY A 693 -32.41 -9.82 12.86
N GLY A 694 -31.38 -9.63 12.01
CA GLY A 694 -30.02 -10.15 12.18
C GLY A 694 -29.03 -9.10 12.71
N ARG A 695 -27.73 -9.35 12.55
CA ARG A 695 -26.62 -8.40 12.79
C ARG A 695 -25.48 -8.69 11.81
N VAL A 696 -24.63 -7.69 11.57
CA VAL A 696 -23.40 -7.81 10.78
C VAL A 696 -22.20 -7.58 11.71
N PRO A 697 -21.75 -8.62 12.43
CA PRO A 697 -20.87 -8.45 13.59
C PRO A 697 -19.45 -8.02 13.25
N SER A 698 -18.97 -8.25 12.03
CA SER A 698 -17.59 -7.93 11.63
C SER A 698 -17.48 -6.62 10.84
N LEU A 699 -18.60 -5.96 10.54
CA LEU A 699 -18.59 -4.73 9.74
C LEU A 699 -17.97 -3.61 10.54
N HIS A 700 -16.75 -3.24 10.16
CA HIS A 700 -15.98 -2.21 10.83
C HIS A 700 -15.81 -0.95 9.98
N THR A 701 -16.03 -1.02 8.66
CA THR A 701 -15.89 0.14 7.77
C THR A 701 -17.14 0.34 6.92
N VAL A 702 -17.72 1.53 7.00
CA VAL A 702 -18.82 1.98 6.14
C VAL A 702 -18.45 3.31 5.50
N ASP A 703 -18.29 3.30 4.18
CA ASP A 703 -17.96 4.50 3.39
C ASP A 703 -19.17 4.93 2.56
N MET A 704 -19.79 6.03 2.99
CA MET A 704 -20.86 6.74 2.31
C MET A 704 -20.45 8.19 2.00
N GLU A 705 -19.14 8.51 1.93
CA GLU A 705 -18.66 9.87 1.65
C GLU A 705 -19.13 10.35 0.26
N ASN A 706 -19.38 9.39 -0.63
CA ASN A 706 -19.84 9.68 -1.98
C ASN A 706 -21.35 9.83 -2.12
N THR A 707 -22.16 9.41 -1.15
CA THR A 707 -23.64 9.43 -1.21
C THR A 707 -24.23 10.46 -0.25
N ALA A 708 -25.22 11.24 -0.71
CA ALA A 708 -25.93 12.22 0.10
C ALA A 708 -26.76 11.56 1.21
N LEU A 709 -26.64 12.02 2.46
CA LEU A 709 -27.55 11.67 3.55
C LEU A 709 -28.29 12.93 4.02
N CYS A 710 -29.61 12.93 3.85
CA CYS A 710 -30.49 13.92 4.43
C CYS A 710 -30.82 13.58 5.91
N ALA A 711 -31.65 14.41 6.55
CA ALA A 711 -32.08 14.22 7.93
C ALA A 711 -32.64 12.80 8.19
N SER A 712 -33.50 12.28 7.31
CA SER A 712 -34.04 10.92 7.45
C SER A 712 -32.97 9.85 7.27
N GLY A 713 -32.02 10.04 6.35
CA GLY A 713 -30.88 9.14 6.17
C GLY A 713 -29.97 9.05 7.41
N VAL A 714 -29.67 10.19 8.03
CA VAL A 714 -28.89 10.22 9.28
C VAL A 714 -29.67 9.60 10.44
N ARG A 715 -30.98 9.85 10.57
CA ARG A 715 -31.81 9.16 11.58
C ARG A 715 -31.81 7.64 11.37
N ALA A 716 -31.95 7.18 10.13
CA ALA A 716 -31.90 5.76 9.82
C ALA A 716 -30.54 5.14 10.15
N LEU A 717 -29.43 5.81 9.80
CA LEU A 717 -28.08 5.40 10.21
C LEU A 717 -27.94 5.31 11.74
N SER A 718 -28.51 6.29 12.44
CA SER A 718 -28.52 6.35 13.90
C SER A 718 -29.26 5.16 14.50
N GLU A 719 -30.38 4.74 13.89
CA GLU A 719 -31.07 3.52 14.32
C GLU A 719 -30.26 2.24 14.06
N VAL A 720 -29.57 2.13 12.92
CA VAL A 720 -28.70 0.99 12.61
C VAL A 720 -27.62 0.82 13.70
N ILE A 721 -26.97 1.93 14.08
CA ILE A 721 -25.95 1.94 15.13
C ILE A 721 -26.58 1.67 16.50
N GLY A 722 -27.66 2.39 16.86
CA GLY A 722 -28.30 2.32 18.17
C GLY A 722 -28.90 0.94 18.49
N LYS A 723 -29.48 0.26 17.49
CA LYS A 723 -29.99 -1.12 17.62
C LYS A 723 -28.87 -2.16 17.67
N GLY A 724 -27.62 -1.78 17.34
CA GLY A 724 -26.49 -2.69 17.33
C GLY A 724 -26.49 -3.66 16.15
N GLN A 725 -27.04 -3.24 15.01
CA GLN A 725 -26.99 -3.99 13.77
C GLN A 725 -25.53 -4.15 13.28
N VAL A 726 -24.69 -3.16 13.59
CA VAL A 726 -23.28 -3.07 13.19
C VAL A 726 -22.38 -2.84 14.41
N PRO A 727 -22.25 -3.84 15.31
CA PRO A 727 -21.67 -3.64 16.64
C PRO A 727 -20.15 -3.38 16.66
N SER A 728 -19.45 -3.60 15.55
CA SER A 728 -17.99 -3.45 15.44
C SER A 728 -17.55 -2.26 14.60
N LEU A 729 -18.44 -1.30 14.33
CA LEU A 729 -18.18 -0.15 13.46
C LEU A 729 -17.04 0.74 14.00
N ARG A 730 -15.92 0.80 13.28
CA ARG A 730 -14.73 1.60 13.65
C ARG A 730 -14.53 2.81 12.74
N ASP A 731 -14.77 2.65 11.45
CA ASP A 731 -14.53 3.67 10.42
C ASP A 731 -15.84 4.04 9.75
N LEU A 732 -16.29 5.28 9.99
CA LEU A 732 -17.51 5.81 9.39
C LEU A 732 -17.19 7.05 8.56
N ARG A 733 -17.50 7.00 7.26
CA ARG A 733 -17.42 8.17 6.38
C ARG A 733 -18.82 8.50 5.86
N VAL A 734 -19.25 9.73 6.09
CA VAL A 734 -20.60 10.19 5.79
C VAL A 734 -20.57 11.55 5.11
N ARG A 735 -21.51 11.76 4.18
CA ARG A 735 -21.82 13.09 3.68
C ARG A 735 -23.22 13.51 4.13
N TRP A 736 -23.29 14.60 4.88
CA TRP A 736 -24.53 15.19 5.36
C TRP A 736 -24.98 16.30 4.41
N GLU A 737 -26.23 16.22 3.97
CA GLU A 737 -26.88 17.21 3.12
C GLU A 737 -28.15 17.72 3.82
N ASN A 738 -28.13 18.96 4.28
CA ASN A 738 -29.24 19.61 5.00
C ASN A 738 -29.84 18.74 6.14
N VAL A 739 -28.99 18.14 6.98
CA VAL A 739 -29.41 17.19 8.03
C VAL A 739 -30.13 17.91 9.18
N GLY A 740 -29.67 19.11 9.52
CA GLY A 740 -30.26 19.97 10.54
C GLY A 740 -30.09 19.41 11.96
N ARG A 741 -30.53 20.21 12.93
CA ARG A 741 -30.35 19.94 14.37
C ARG A 741 -30.83 18.55 14.80
N GLU A 742 -32.03 18.16 14.38
CA GLU A 742 -32.64 16.90 14.81
C GLU A 742 -31.90 15.67 14.30
N GLY A 743 -31.42 15.71 13.04
CA GLY A 743 -30.66 14.60 12.45
C GLY A 743 -29.32 14.42 13.16
N VAL A 744 -28.62 15.51 13.46
CA VAL A 744 -27.38 15.48 14.24
C VAL A 744 -27.63 14.97 15.65
N ARG A 745 -28.67 15.44 16.35
CA ARG A 745 -29.03 14.95 17.69
C ARG A 745 -29.34 13.44 17.71
N ALA A 746 -30.01 12.93 16.68
CA ALA A 746 -30.25 11.49 16.54
C ALA A 746 -28.94 10.71 16.42
N PHE A 747 -27.99 11.22 15.62
CA PHE A 747 -26.65 10.65 15.51
C PHE A 747 -25.91 10.66 16.84
N GLY A 748 -26.00 11.76 17.59
CA GLY A 748 -25.44 11.87 18.94
C GLY A 748 -25.95 10.81 19.89
N SER A 749 -27.26 10.55 19.87
CA SER A 749 -27.90 9.53 20.69
C SER A 749 -27.39 8.11 20.33
N ALA A 750 -27.23 7.85 19.03
CA ALA A 750 -26.74 6.56 18.53
C ALA A 750 -25.26 6.31 18.87
N VAL A 751 -24.41 7.32 18.70
CA VAL A 751 -22.98 7.24 19.05
C VAL A 751 -22.78 7.10 20.56
N SER A 752 -23.66 7.69 21.35
CA SER A 752 -23.65 7.57 22.81
C SER A 752 -24.10 6.18 23.30
N SER A 753 -24.67 5.35 22.44
CA SER A 753 -25.04 3.97 22.77
C SER A 753 -23.80 3.08 22.98
N ARG A 754 -24.00 1.92 23.61
CA ARG A 754 -22.92 0.93 23.83
C ARG A 754 -22.22 0.49 22.54
N TYR A 755 -22.92 0.51 21.40
CA TYR A 755 -22.37 0.09 20.11
C TYR A 755 -21.62 1.22 19.41
N GLY A 756 -22.02 2.48 19.63
CA GLY A 756 -21.37 3.66 19.06
C GLY A 756 -19.97 3.93 19.62
N SER A 757 -19.69 3.50 20.85
CA SER A 757 -18.37 3.62 21.51
C SER A 757 -17.22 2.89 20.81
N THR A 758 -17.51 2.05 19.81
CA THR A 758 -16.51 1.32 19.03
C THR A 758 -15.85 2.16 17.94
N LEU A 759 -16.43 3.33 17.63
CA LEU A 759 -15.98 4.22 16.57
C LEU A 759 -14.58 4.78 16.86
N ARG A 760 -13.68 4.69 15.88
CA ARG A 760 -12.29 5.16 15.94
C ARG A 760 -12.01 6.27 14.94
N ASN A 761 -12.59 6.20 13.76
CA ASN A 761 -12.41 7.21 12.73
C ASN A 761 -13.76 7.70 12.22
N LEU A 762 -13.96 9.02 12.28
CA LEU A 762 -15.16 9.68 11.80
C LEU A 762 -14.77 10.71 10.74
N ARG A 763 -15.31 10.55 9.53
CA ARG A 763 -15.23 11.57 8.48
C ARG A 763 -16.63 12.09 8.17
N VAL A 764 -16.82 13.39 8.35
CA VAL A 764 -18.07 14.09 8.06
C VAL A 764 -17.82 15.12 6.97
N LYS A 765 -18.55 14.99 5.86
CA LYS A 765 -18.61 15.97 4.79
C LYS A 765 -19.98 16.67 4.81
N LEU A 766 -20.06 17.91 5.28
CA LEU A 766 -21.25 18.74 5.22
C LEU A 766 -21.38 19.45 3.88
N GLN A 767 -22.58 19.45 3.33
CA GLN A 767 -22.99 20.32 2.22
C GLN A 767 -24.35 20.95 2.54
N HIS A 768 -24.41 22.28 2.47
CA HIS A 768 -25.63 23.05 2.71
C HIS A 768 -26.10 23.67 1.39
N HIS A 769 -27.33 23.39 1.03
CA HIS A 769 -27.98 23.98 -0.16
C HIS A 769 -29.27 24.71 0.20
N ALA A 770 -29.88 24.40 1.35
CA ALA A 770 -31.21 24.90 1.71
C ALA A 770 -31.33 25.41 3.18
N LEU A 771 -30.36 25.12 4.05
CA LEU A 771 -30.39 25.64 5.44
C LEU A 771 -30.01 27.11 5.48
N SER A 772 -30.68 27.87 6.35
CA SER A 772 -30.28 29.21 6.73
C SER A 772 -28.97 29.19 7.55
N ASP A 773 -28.31 30.35 7.67
CA ASP A 773 -27.10 30.47 8.48
C ASP A 773 -27.37 30.15 9.96
N GLU A 774 -28.53 30.55 10.50
CA GLU A 774 -28.95 30.23 11.87
C GLU A 774 -29.13 28.72 12.08
N GLU A 775 -29.80 28.02 11.15
CA GLU A 775 -30.00 26.57 11.24
C GLU A 775 -28.68 25.81 11.15
N THR A 776 -27.75 26.28 10.32
CA THR A 776 -26.40 25.71 10.19
C THR A 776 -25.61 25.87 11.48
N VAL A 777 -25.73 27.01 12.15
CA VAL A 777 -25.10 27.24 13.47
C VAL A 777 -25.67 26.29 14.52
N GLU A 778 -26.98 26.10 14.55
CA GLU A 778 -27.62 25.18 15.50
C GLU A 778 -27.30 23.71 15.24
N GLU A 779 -27.16 23.31 13.97
CA GLU A 779 -26.64 21.99 13.58
C GLU A 779 -25.21 21.78 14.11
N MET A 780 -24.35 22.79 13.97
CA MET A 780 -22.98 22.74 14.46
C MET A 780 -22.86 22.77 15.99
N LYS A 781 -23.77 23.45 16.69
CA LYS A 781 -23.87 23.40 18.16
C LYS A 781 -24.18 22.00 18.65
N GLU A 782 -25.12 21.30 17.99
CA GLU A 782 -25.37 19.90 18.31
C GLU A 782 -24.17 19.01 17.96
N PHE A 783 -23.53 19.22 16.81
CA PHE A 783 -22.36 18.42 16.46
C PHE A 783 -21.21 18.61 17.47
N GLY A 784 -20.97 19.85 17.93
CA GLY A 784 -20.05 20.14 19.02
C GLY A 784 -20.43 19.46 20.34
N ALA A 785 -21.72 19.41 20.67
CA ALA A 785 -22.22 18.69 21.84
C ALA A 785 -21.97 17.17 21.75
N ILE A 786 -22.02 16.58 20.56
CA ILE A 786 -21.70 15.16 20.34
C ILE A 786 -20.22 14.88 20.59
N LEU A 787 -19.34 15.76 20.09
CA LEU A 787 -17.89 15.64 20.31
C LEU A 787 -17.52 15.79 21.80
N SER A 788 -18.36 16.49 22.56
CA SER A 788 -18.27 16.60 24.02
C SER A 788 -18.77 15.37 24.79
N CYS A 789 -19.19 14.30 24.09
CA CYS A 789 -19.68 13.11 24.75
C CYS A 789 -18.52 12.16 25.11
N HIS A 790 -18.47 11.72 26.36
CA HIS A 790 -17.47 10.74 26.84
C HIS A 790 -17.46 9.43 26.04
N SER A 791 -18.58 9.07 25.40
CA SER A 791 -18.68 7.87 24.55
C SER A 791 -17.77 7.90 23.33
N LEU A 792 -17.31 9.08 22.90
CA LEU A 792 -16.34 9.27 21.81
C LEU A 792 -14.88 9.39 22.29
N SER A 793 -14.59 9.13 23.56
CA SER A 793 -13.22 9.15 24.10
C SER A 793 -12.25 8.20 23.39
N GLY A 794 -12.79 7.18 22.72
CA GLY A 794 -12.06 6.23 21.89
C GLY A 794 -11.73 6.71 20.47
N LEU A 795 -12.25 7.85 20.03
CA LEU A 795 -12.05 8.38 18.68
C LEU A 795 -10.57 8.75 18.47
N GLU A 796 -9.95 8.21 17.43
CA GLU A 796 -8.55 8.40 17.06
C GLU A 796 -8.38 9.41 15.91
N GLY A 797 -9.33 9.46 14.98
CA GLY A 797 -9.29 10.33 13.82
C GLY A 797 -10.61 11.04 13.55
N LEU A 798 -10.54 12.35 13.34
CA LEU A 798 -11.68 13.18 12.92
C LEU A 798 -11.32 13.96 11.67
N VAL A 799 -12.12 13.78 10.62
CA VAL A 799 -12.05 14.59 9.40
C VAL A 799 -13.36 15.33 9.21
N PHE A 800 -13.27 16.65 9.20
CA PHE A 800 -14.42 17.51 9.00
C PHE A 800 -14.23 18.33 7.72
N ARG A 801 -15.21 18.27 6.83
CA ARG A 801 -15.24 19.02 5.56
C ARG A 801 -16.59 19.68 5.38
N GLY A 802 -16.67 20.99 5.15
CA GLY A 802 -17.92 21.72 5.04
C GLY A 802 -17.74 23.23 5.12
N THR A 803 -18.65 24.00 4.51
CA THR A 803 -18.66 25.46 4.63
C THR A 803 -19.52 25.87 5.83
N VAL A 804 -18.87 26.22 6.94
CA VAL A 804 -19.54 26.70 8.16
C VAL A 804 -19.17 28.15 8.45
N GLY A 805 -20.11 28.92 9.00
CA GLY A 805 -19.87 30.27 9.51
C GLY A 805 -18.92 30.30 10.72
N ILE A 806 -18.56 31.49 11.18
CA ILE A 806 -17.66 31.68 12.33
C ILE A 806 -18.27 31.07 13.60
N GLU A 807 -19.55 31.32 13.87
CA GLU A 807 -20.26 30.77 15.03
C GLU A 807 -20.34 29.24 14.99
N GLY A 808 -20.58 28.64 13.81
CA GLY A 808 -20.56 27.19 13.64
C GLY A 808 -19.16 26.59 13.84
N MET A 809 -18.12 27.30 13.41
CA MET A 809 -16.73 26.91 13.67
C MET A 809 -16.39 27.01 15.17
N SER A 810 -16.86 28.06 15.85
CA SER A 810 -16.73 28.22 17.30
C SER A 810 -17.43 27.09 18.05
N ALA A 811 -18.65 26.73 17.66
CA ALA A 811 -19.37 25.59 18.25
C ALA A 811 -18.60 24.26 18.12
N LEU A 812 -18.01 24.00 16.95
CA LEU A 812 -17.14 22.84 16.75
C LEU A 812 -15.87 22.91 17.61
N ALA A 813 -15.23 24.07 17.71
CA ALA A 813 -14.07 24.26 18.57
C ALA A 813 -14.38 24.07 20.06
N VAL A 814 -15.53 24.57 20.55
CA VAL A 814 -16.02 24.33 21.91
C VAL A 814 -16.21 22.83 22.16
N GLY A 815 -16.79 22.11 21.19
CA GLY A 815 -16.97 20.66 21.28
C GLY A 815 -15.65 19.89 21.37
N LEU A 816 -14.68 20.24 20.52
CA LEU A 816 -13.32 19.67 20.57
C LEU A 816 -12.59 20.04 21.86
N GLY A 817 -12.88 21.22 22.41
CA GLY A 817 -12.18 21.83 23.53
C GLY A 817 -12.65 21.40 24.93
N ARG A 818 -13.59 20.46 25.04
CA ARG A 818 -14.10 19.99 26.34
C ARG A 818 -13.21 18.97 27.06
N GLY A 819 -12.25 18.34 26.36
CA GLY A 819 -11.31 17.39 26.96
C GLY A 819 -11.69 15.92 26.86
N ASP A 820 -12.86 15.60 26.29
CA ASP A 820 -13.39 14.23 26.29
C ASP A 820 -12.77 13.32 25.21
N LEU A 821 -12.14 13.91 24.18
CA LEU A 821 -11.53 13.21 23.04
C LEU A 821 -10.09 12.75 23.34
N ALA A 822 -9.90 12.03 24.45
CA ALA A 822 -8.58 11.68 24.97
C ALA A 822 -7.71 10.84 24.01
N SER A 823 -8.33 10.09 23.08
CA SER A 823 -7.61 9.25 22.10
C SER A 823 -7.35 9.94 20.75
N LEU A 824 -7.82 11.17 20.53
CA LEU A 824 -7.77 11.81 19.21
C LEU A 824 -6.32 12.12 18.83
N ARG A 825 -5.85 11.50 17.74
CA ARG A 825 -4.48 11.65 17.21
C ARG A 825 -4.43 12.43 15.92
N PHE A 826 -5.49 12.34 15.12
CA PHE A 826 -5.58 12.94 13.79
C PHE A 826 -6.78 13.87 13.72
N LEU A 827 -6.53 15.14 13.43
CA LEU A 827 -7.57 16.13 13.18
C LEU A 827 -7.33 16.79 11.82
N GLN A 828 -8.27 16.63 10.90
CA GLN A 828 -8.28 17.32 9.63
C GLN A 828 -9.50 18.20 9.50
N ILE A 829 -9.28 19.50 9.27
CA ILE A 829 -10.33 20.46 8.91
C ILE A 829 -10.09 20.85 7.45
N ALA A 830 -10.96 20.41 6.55
CA ALA A 830 -10.87 20.64 5.11
C ALA A 830 -11.89 21.70 4.63
N ASN A 831 -12.02 22.77 5.41
CA ASN A 831 -12.98 23.86 5.20
C ASN A 831 -12.27 25.11 4.71
N PRO A 832 -12.96 26.06 4.05
CA PRO A 832 -12.42 27.39 3.86
C PRO A 832 -12.11 28.05 5.22
N LEU A 833 -10.82 28.31 5.50
CA LEU A 833 -10.35 28.84 6.78
C LEU A 833 -9.92 30.31 6.66
N SER A 834 -10.71 31.22 7.22
CA SER A 834 -10.31 32.62 7.48
C SER A 834 -9.53 32.74 8.79
N ALA A 835 -8.88 33.89 9.03
CA ALA A 835 -8.15 34.11 10.27
C ALA A 835 -9.03 34.01 11.53
N GLU A 836 -10.27 34.49 11.46
CA GLU A 836 -11.24 34.40 12.57
C GLU A 836 -11.65 32.95 12.86
N ARG A 837 -11.89 32.15 11.81
CA ARG A 837 -12.23 30.72 11.97
C ARG A 837 -11.08 29.91 12.57
N VAL A 838 -9.86 30.25 12.18
CA VAL A 838 -8.64 29.65 12.75
C VAL A 838 -8.45 30.06 14.21
N ALA A 839 -8.75 31.31 14.56
CA ALA A 839 -8.70 31.76 15.95
C ALA A 839 -9.68 30.96 16.83
N CYS A 840 -10.93 30.74 16.36
CA CYS A 840 -11.89 29.88 17.08
C CYS A 840 -11.34 28.46 17.29
N LEU A 841 -10.76 27.85 16.25
CA LEU A 841 -10.15 26.52 16.36
C LEU A 841 -8.96 26.50 17.32
N ALA A 842 -8.13 27.53 17.29
CA ALA A 842 -6.91 27.56 18.06
C ALA A 842 -7.18 27.58 19.58
N GLU A 843 -8.33 28.08 20.02
CA GLU A 843 -8.76 28.02 21.43
C GLU A 843 -8.93 26.59 21.97
N CYS A 844 -9.15 25.59 21.11
CA CYS A 844 -9.26 24.19 21.54
C CYS A 844 -7.91 23.44 21.52
N LEU A 845 -6.88 24.01 20.89
CA LEU A 845 -5.56 23.38 20.70
C LEU A 845 -4.68 23.54 21.94
N SER A 846 -4.92 22.73 22.96
CA SER A 846 -4.05 22.57 24.15
C SER A 846 -3.95 21.10 24.54
N ALA A 847 -2.90 20.67 25.22
CA ALA A 847 -2.76 19.28 25.65
C ALA A 847 -3.78 18.91 26.73
N SER A 848 -4.17 19.84 27.59
CA SER A 848 -5.28 19.65 28.53
C SER A 848 -6.61 19.28 27.84
N LYS A 849 -6.86 19.80 26.64
CA LYS A 849 -8.09 19.55 25.85
C LYS A 849 -7.94 18.40 24.86
N LEU A 850 -6.78 18.27 24.21
CA LEU A 850 -6.49 17.29 23.17
C LEU A 850 -5.15 16.59 23.45
N PRO A 851 -5.08 15.73 24.48
CA PRO A 851 -3.82 15.22 25.04
C PRO A 851 -3.07 14.24 24.14
N SER A 852 -3.73 13.69 23.12
CA SER A 852 -3.14 12.71 22.19
C SER A 852 -2.94 13.23 20.77
N LEU A 853 -3.22 14.52 20.51
CA LEU A 853 -3.25 15.06 19.15
C LEU A 853 -1.83 15.15 18.58
N LYS A 854 -1.60 14.38 17.51
CA LYS A 854 -0.30 14.26 16.84
C LYS A 854 -0.27 14.89 15.46
N GLN A 855 -1.39 14.89 14.74
CA GLN A 855 -1.45 15.40 13.37
C GLN A 855 -2.59 16.40 13.25
N LEU A 856 -2.25 17.61 12.80
CA LEU A 856 -3.18 18.67 12.49
C LEU A 856 -3.06 19.00 11.01
N VAL A 857 -4.16 18.81 10.26
CA VAL A 857 -4.16 18.90 8.81
C VAL A 857 -5.14 19.98 8.34
N PHE A 858 -4.62 21.00 7.68
CA PHE A 858 -5.37 22.04 6.98
C PHE A 858 -5.06 21.99 5.48
N LYS A 859 -5.21 20.82 4.87
CA LYS A 859 -4.92 20.63 3.44
C LYS A 859 -6.02 21.24 2.55
N GLY A 860 -5.64 22.10 1.60
CA GLY A 860 -6.57 22.64 0.60
C GLY A 860 -7.65 23.57 1.17
N THR A 861 -7.36 24.27 2.28
CA THR A 861 -8.33 25.11 3.02
C THR A 861 -8.39 26.55 2.55
N GLY A 862 -7.54 26.95 1.59
CA GLY A 862 -7.40 28.35 1.17
C GLY A 862 -6.80 29.25 2.27
N LEU A 863 -6.09 28.66 3.24
CA LEU A 863 -5.47 29.38 4.34
C LEU A 863 -4.43 30.39 3.82
N LYS A 864 -4.55 31.64 4.26
CA LYS A 864 -3.64 32.75 3.91
C LYS A 864 -2.70 33.11 5.06
N ASN A 865 -1.71 33.97 4.78
CA ASN A 865 -0.73 34.48 5.75
C ASN A 865 -1.34 34.92 7.10
N LYS A 866 -2.42 35.73 7.06
CA LYS A 866 -3.09 36.22 8.29
C LYS A 866 -3.68 35.08 9.13
N GLY A 867 -4.26 34.07 8.49
CA GLY A 867 -4.84 32.93 9.22
C GLY A 867 -3.77 32.03 9.84
N LEU A 868 -2.67 31.80 9.11
CA LEU A 868 -1.53 31.07 9.67
C LEU A 868 -0.87 31.83 10.83
N THR A 869 -0.75 33.15 10.73
CA THR A 869 -0.22 33.99 11.81
C THR A 869 -1.10 33.89 13.06
N ALA A 870 -2.43 33.93 12.90
CA ALA A 870 -3.36 33.76 14.02
C ALA A 870 -3.21 32.39 14.71
N LEU A 871 -3.04 31.31 13.94
CA LEU A 871 -2.76 29.97 14.48
C LEU A 871 -1.46 29.95 15.30
N VAL A 872 -0.39 30.48 14.70
CA VAL A 872 0.94 30.56 15.30
C VAL A 872 0.90 31.34 16.61
N ASP A 873 0.24 32.50 16.61
CA ASP A 873 0.16 33.37 17.79
C ASP A 873 -0.53 32.68 18.97
N VAL A 874 -1.59 31.91 18.70
CA VAL A 874 -2.29 31.16 19.75
C VAL A 874 -1.45 29.98 20.24
N LEU A 875 -0.85 29.20 19.33
CA LEU A 875 0.02 28.08 19.72
C LEU A 875 1.23 28.54 20.52
N ARG A 876 1.76 29.74 20.23
CA ARG A 876 2.88 30.33 20.97
C ARG A 876 2.49 30.85 22.35
N LYS A 877 1.26 31.37 22.49
CA LYS A 877 0.72 31.85 23.78
C LYS A 877 0.14 30.72 24.65
N CYS A 878 0.01 29.52 24.10
CA CYS A 878 -0.50 28.38 24.83
C CYS A 878 0.57 27.84 25.78
N ASP A 879 0.32 27.89 27.08
CA ASP A 879 1.24 27.35 28.10
C ASP A 879 1.39 25.82 28.04
N ASP A 880 0.42 25.13 27.41
CA ASP A 880 0.35 23.67 27.28
C ASP A 880 -0.12 23.26 25.88
N PRO A 881 0.74 23.39 24.84
CA PRO A 881 0.36 23.04 23.47
C PRO A 881 0.23 21.52 23.29
N PRO A 882 -0.66 21.05 22.39
CA PRO A 882 -0.85 19.62 22.15
C PRO A 882 0.45 18.97 21.66
N PRO A 883 0.65 17.64 21.87
CA PRO A 883 1.88 16.93 21.47
C PRO A 883 1.94 16.67 19.96
N LEU A 884 1.85 17.75 19.18
CA LEU A 884 1.76 17.76 17.74
C LEU A 884 3.09 17.30 17.12
N GLU A 885 3.03 16.27 16.28
CA GLU A 885 4.16 15.70 15.53
C GLU A 885 4.18 16.17 14.07
N GLU A 886 3.00 16.46 13.49
CA GLU A 886 2.84 16.91 12.11
C GLU A 886 1.84 18.06 11.99
N LEU A 887 2.24 19.12 11.28
CA LEU A 887 1.38 20.21 10.84
C LEU A 887 1.35 20.24 9.30
N ASN A 888 0.24 19.80 8.70
CA ASN A 888 0.12 19.72 7.25
C ASN A 888 -0.71 20.89 6.70
N LEU A 889 -0.04 21.78 5.96
CA LEU A 889 -0.57 22.99 5.36
C LEU A 889 -0.51 22.92 3.81
N GLU A 890 -0.49 21.71 3.25
CA GLU A 890 -0.40 21.50 1.80
C GLU A 890 -1.59 22.13 1.05
N GLY A 891 -1.34 22.74 -0.11
CA GLY A 891 -2.39 23.19 -1.02
C GLY A 891 -3.13 24.46 -0.57
N ASN A 892 -2.47 25.35 0.18
CA ASN A 892 -3.05 26.62 0.63
C ASN A 892 -2.49 27.84 -0.13
N GLU A 893 -2.71 29.05 0.38
CA GLU A 893 -2.23 30.32 -0.20
C GLU A 893 -1.26 31.01 0.77
N ILE A 894 -0.28 30.25 1.27
CA ILE A 894 0.74 30.74 2.21
C ILE A 894 1.92 31.31 1.41
N GLY A 895 2.34 32.54 1.73
CA GLY A 895 3.52 33.20 1.19
C GLY A 895 4.52 33.59 2.29
N ASP A 896 5.43 34.51 2.00
CA ASP A 896 6.57 34.86 2.87
C ASP A 896 6.17 35.31 4.29
N GLN A 897 5.07 36.06 4.43
CA GLN A 897 4.61 36.50 5.75
C GLN A 897 4.14 35.31 6.61
N GLY A 898 3.44 34.35 6.01
CA GLY A 898 3.05 33.13 6.72
C GLY A 898 4.26 32.24 7.03
N ALA A 899 5.23 32.19 6.12
CA ALA A 899 6.51 31.52 6.34
C ALA A 899 7.32 32.14 7.50
N ALA A 900 7.32 33.47 7.62
CA ALA A 900 7.94 34.18 8.74
C ALA A 900 7.26 33.84 10.08
N ALA A 901 5.93 33.71 10.11
CA ALA A 901 5.21 33.27 11.30
C ALA A 901 5.62 31.84 11.71
N LEU A 902 5.71 30.91 10.75
CA LEU A 902 6.20 29.55 11.02
C LEU A 902 7.65 29.53 11.51
N THR A 903 8.52 30.38 10.94
CA THR A 903 9.92 30.54 11.38
C THR A 903 9.97 30.94 12.86
N SER A 904 9.13 31.89 13.27
CA SER A 904 8.99 32.32 14.67
C SER A 904 8.51 31.18 15.57
N LEU A 905 7.50 30.41 15.15
CA LEU A 905 6.99 29.27 15.93
C LEU A 905 8.06 28.18 16.12
N LEU A 906 8.71 27.77 15.03
CA LEU A 906 9.73 26.72 15.03
C LEU A 906 10.97 27.15 15.84
N GLY A 907 11.39 28.42 15.71
CA GLY A 907 12.49 28.98 16.48
C GLY A 907 12.20 29.11 17.98
N SER A 908 10.93 29.19 18.38
CA SER A 908 10.53 29.33 19.80
C SER A 908 10.64 28.04 20.63
N GLY A 909 10.72 26.87 19.98
CA GLY A 909 10.75 25.57 20.66
C GLY A 909 9.50 25.22 21.47
N HIS A 910 8.40 25.99 21.37
CA HIS A 910 7.18 25.78 22.17
C HIS A 910 6.43 24.49 21.80
N ILE A 911 6.63 23.93 20.60
CA ILE A 911 6.05 22.65 20.18
C ILE A 911 7.18 21.64 19.93
N PRO A 912 7.81 21.09 20.98
CA PRO A 912 9.02 20.27 20.84
C PRO A 912 8.77 18.91 20.17
N SER A 913 7.52 18.47 20.12
CA SER A 913 7.13 17.23 19.46
C SER A 913 7.02 17.35 17.94
N LEU A 914 7.03 18.57 17.38
CA LEU A 914 6.77 18.81 15.97
C LEU A 914 7.96 18.35 15.13
N THR A 915 7.70 17.41 14.21
CA THR A 915 8.72 16.77 13.38
C THR A 915 8.52 17.02 11.89
N LEU A 916 7.30 17.37 11.46
CA LEU A 916 6.97 17.61 10.06
C LEU A 916 6.04 18.80 9.90
N VAL A 917 6.42 19.76 9.06
CA VAL A 917 5.58 20.85 8.57
C VAL A 917 5.53 20.74 7.05
N SER A 918 4.38 20.36 6.49
CA SER A 918 4.20 20.26 5.04
C SER A 918 3.63 21.56 4.48
N LEU A 919 4.36 22.16 3.55
CA LEU A 919 4.07 23.40 2.84
C LEU A 919 3.99 23.16 1.32
N ARG A 920 3.82 21.91 0.88
CA ARG A 920 3.68 21.55 -0.53
C ARG A 920 2.51 22.29 -1.21
N ASN A 921 2.64 22.61 -2.50
CA ASN A 921 1.59 23.18 -3.35
C ASN A 921 0.97 24.51 -2.86
N ASN A 922 1.77 25.45 -2.39
CA ASN A 922 1.33 26.76 -1.87
C ASN A 922 1.71 27.96 -2.77
N ASP A 923 2.15 27.69 -4.01
CA ASP A 923 2.76 28.69 -4.92
C ASP A 923 1.84 29.86 -5.24
N ARG A 924 0.52 29.66 -5.16
CA ARG A 924 -0.47 30.74 -5.32
C ARG A 924 -0.30 31.85 -4.28
N GLY A 925 0.06 31.51 -3.04
CA GLY A 925 0.36 32.49 -2.00
C GLY A 925 1.57 33.36 -2.34
N ILE A 926 2.62 32.75 -2.90
CA ILE A 926 3.85 33.42 -3.35
C ILE A 926 3.56 34.31 -4.56
N MET A 927 2.85 33.80 -5.57
CA MET A 927 2.50 34.54 -6.79
C MET A 927 1.61 35.75 -6.48
N SER A 928 0.69 35.66 -5.52
CA SER A 928 -0.15 36.79 -5.10
C SER A 928 0.63 37.94 -4.45
N ALA A 929 1.79 37.65 -3.83
CA ALA A 929 2.68 38.68 -3.28
C ALA A 929 3.49 39.37 -4.40
N SER A 930 3.79 38.65 -5.48
CA SER A 930 4.45 39.15 -6.69
C SER A 930 3.66 40.29 -7.36
N SER A 931 2.32 40.17 -7.39
CA SER A 931 1.43 41.22 -7.92
C SER A 931 1.23 42.42 -6.97
N SER A 932 1.79 42.38 -5.76
CA SER A 932 1.69 43.44 -4.75
C SER A 932 2.95 44.31 -4.58
N GLY A 933 3.96 44.13 -5.46
CA GLY A 933 5.13 45.01 -5.53
C GLY A 933 6.31 44.64 -4.61
N MET A 934 6.40 43.41 -4.10
CA MET A 934 7.60 42.93 -3.41
C MET A 934 8.74 42.67 -4.40
N GLU A 935 9.93 43.22 -4.14
CA GLU A 935 11.12 43.12 -5.00
C GLU A 935 11.67 41.70 -5.16
N ASN A 936 11.21 40.72 -4.36
CA ASN A 936 11.61 39.32 -4.48
C ASN A 936 10.63 38.38 -3.72
N PRO A 937 9.51 37.95 -4.35
CA PRO A 937 8.47 37.15 -3.70
C PRO A 937 8.90 35.69 -3.53
N GLY A 938 8.72 35.13 -2.33
CA GLY A 938 9.01 33.74 -2.00
C GLY A 938 10.34 33.51 -1.30
N VAL A 939 11.11 34.57 -0.96
CA VAL A 939 12.46 34.41 -0.36
C VAL A 939 12.40 33.75 1.01
N VAL A 940 11.55 34.23 1.91
CA VAL A 940 11.44 33.65 3.28
C VAL A 940 10.84 32.25 3.19
N TYR A 941 9.90 32.07 2.26
CA TYR A 941 9.28 30.78 1.97
C TYR A 941 10.29 29.75 1.47
N ASP A 942 11.18 30.12 0.57
CA ASP A 942 12.19 29.24 -0.02
C ASP A 942 13.37 28.97 0.91
N LEU A 943 13.64 29.88 1.85
CA LEU A 943 14.68 29.72 2.88
C LEU A 943 14.21 28.92 4.10
N LEU A 944 12.91 28.70 4.29
CA LEU A 944 12.38 27.92 5.41
C LEU A 944 12.97 26.49 5.50
N PRO A 945 13.08 25.72 4.39
CA PRO A 945 13.76 24.43 4.40
C PRO A 945 15.27 24.54 4.62
N GLU A 946 15.91 25.68 4.37
CA GLU A 946 17.32 25.88 4.70
C GLU A 946 17.52 26.20 6.19
N ALA A 947 16.58 26.95 6.79
CA ALA A 947 16.58 27.30 8.20
C ALA A 947 16.13 26.13 9.10
N PHE A 948 15.18 25.32 8.63
CA PHE A 948 14.66 24.14 9.32
C PHE A 948 14.57 22.93 8.37
N PRO A 949 15.71 22.46 7.83
CA PRO A 949 15.76 21.30 6.92
C PRO A 949 15.19 20.06 7.60
N ASP A 950 15.26 20.07 8.93
CA ASP A 950 14.83 19.00 9.79
C ASP A 950 13.39 19.10 10.29
N ILE A 951 12.51 19.93 9.73
CA ILE A 951 11.07 19.85 10.01
C ILE A 951 10.24 20.23 8.77
N VAL A 952 10.71 21.14 7.91
CA VAL A 952 9.88 21.75 6.87
C VAL A 952 10.04 21.05 5.51
N GLU A 953 8.91 20.84 4.84
CA GLU A 953 8.86 20.27 3.50
C GLU A 953 8.11 21.18 2.52
N ILE A 954 8.74 21.52 1.40
CA ILE A 954 8.16 22.33 0.32
C ILE A 954 8.28 21.56 -1.00
N GLN A 955 7.18 21.56 -1.76
CA GLN A 955 7.11 21.09 -3.14
C GLN A 955 6.33 22.15 -3.92
N LYS A 956 6.94 22.76 -4.94
CA LYS A 956 6.28 23.72 -5.82
C LYS A 956 5.58 22.97 -6.96
N ILE A 957 4.43 23.46 -7.41
CA ILE A 957 3.78 23.01 -8.64
C ILE A 957 4.65 23.53 -9.80
N SER A 958 5.27 22.61 -10.55
CA SER A 958 6.03 22.93 -11.77
C SER A 958 5.12 23.24 -12.93
#